data_AF-A0A951CNG3-F1
#
_entry.id   AF-A0A951CNG3-F1
#
_cell.length_a   1.000
_cell.length_b   1.000
_cell.length_c   1.000
_cell.angle_alpha   90.00
_cell.angle_beta   90.00
_cell.angle_gamma   90.00
#
_symmetry.space_group_name_H-M   'P 1'
#
loop_
_entity.id
_entity.type
_entity.pdbx_description
1 polymer ?
#
loop_
_entity_poly.entity_id
_entity_poly.type
_entity_poly.pdbx_seq_one_letter_code
_entity_poly.pdbx_strand_id
1 'polypeptide(L)'
;MDLNGERPKRLHVSALAAAANPSYSRIDTWNLLDDACRELAEVDRAGLDTKHQAARVKRLLNRLGAYERYWLYPGAANLAKFCGYLDAGATVGLTKAVGLAVRLLSEYGDRAALFDTSTSLADQELVARAKQQQFYTVLLADDSPATAPDSLAEHLRALRDPSGEVQVELLVVTSVEDAITAVALNGEIQAAIIRHDLPLRSRDRVPLMTTLLGANNDAGATDCADNWIECGEWIRELRPHIDLYLLTDESIAAETEDMPHVYDRTFYRLNDVTDLYSTVLAGIRNRFATPFFDALRAYAAAPVGQFHALPVARGASIFNSKSLHDMGEFYGRNIFMAETSTTSGGLDSLLDPHGNIKKAMDKAALTWNANQTYFSTNGTSTANKIVVQSLTRPGDIVLIDRNCHKSHHYGLVLAGAYPLYLDAYELPQFAVYGAVSLHTIKKALLDLEAAGQLDRVRMLLLTNCTFDGVVYNPRRVMEEVLAIKPDICFLWDEAWYAFATAVPWARQRTAMIAAEQLESMLSSQKYAKEYRQWRASMNGVDRAKWVTRRLLPDPERARIRVYATHSTHKSLSALRQASMIHIRDQDFKALTRDAFGEAFLTHTSTSPNQQLLASLDLARRQVDIEGFQLVRNVYDMALVFRHRVRKDRLISKWFRILDESDLVPDEFRASAVSSYRQVRQGALAEWNEAWRSDQFVLDPTRVTLFIGKTGMNGYDFREKILMERFGIQINKTSINSVLLIFTIGVTWSSVHYLLDVLRRVAADFDRGQGAASAADRALQQRRVVEITEDLPPLPDFSEFDTAFRPEGACAFGDVRSAFYAGYDESDREHVLLGAAGRRLAEGKPLVSTTFVVPYPPGFPVLVPGQVVSKEILYFLAELDVKEIHGYNPELGLSVFTEDALARMAKAREAVAAVSPETVPAIVAKAR
;
A
#
# COMPACT_ATOMS: atom_id res chain seq x y z
N MET A 1 -25.91 -15.99 22.93
CA MET A 1 -25.34 -16.45 21.65
C MET A 1 -26.23 -15.93 20.56
N ASP A 2 -25.69 -15.18 19.60
CA ASP A 2 -26.45 -14.89 18.39
C ASP A 2 -26.52 -16.17 17.54
N LEU A 3 -27.36 -16.20 16.50
CA LEU A 3 -27.68 -17.37 15.66
C LEU A 3 -26.48 -18.06 14.95
N ASN A 4 -25.25 -17.63 15.25
CA ASN A 4 -23.96 -18.09 14.74
C ASN A 4 -23.08 -18.84 15.77
N GLY A 5 -23.41 -18.85 17.05
CA GLY A 5 -22.42 -19.22 18.09
C GLY A 5 -21.29 -18.19 18.25
N GLU A 6 -21.21 -17.16 17.41
CA GLU A 6 -20.36 -15.99 17.61
C GLU A 6 -20.88 -15.18 18.81
N ARG A 7 -19.98 -14.95 19.77
CA ARG A 7 -20.26 -14.09 20.93
C ARG A 7 -20.32 -12.63 20.46
N PRO A 8 -21.34 -11.85 20.84
CA PRO A 8 -21.41 -10.44 20.44
C PRO A 8 -20.22 -9.69 21.02
N LYS A 9 -19.42 -9.05 20.14
CA LYS A 9 -18.33 -8.14 20.56
C LYS A 9 -18.94 -6.96 21.33
N ARG A 10 -18.44 -6.68 22.54
CA ARG A 10 -18.89 -5.61 23.44
C ARG A 10 -18.13 -4.30 23.21
N LEU A 11 -16.92 -4.38 22.68
CA LEU A 11 -16.09 -3.25 22.25
C LEU A 11 -16.25 -3.01 20.75
N HIS A 12 -16.10 -1.76 20.33
CA HIS A 12 -16.05 -1.37 18.92
C HIS A 12 -14.72 -0.67 18.63
N VAL A 13 -13.75 -1.36 18.04
CA VAL A 13 -12.45 -0.76 17.74
C VAL A 13 -12.46 -0.07 16.38
N SER A 14 -12.26 1.24 16.40
CA SER A 14 -12.03 2.04 15.22
C SER A 14 -10.57 1.95 14.79
N ALA A 15 -10.26 1.03 13.86
CA ALA A 15 -8.93 0.87 13.26
C ALA A 15 -8.35 2.21 12.77
N LEU A 16 -9.20 3.09 12.27
CA LEU A 16 -8.82 4.38 11.72
C LEU A 16 -8.72 5.50 12.77
N ALA A 17 -9.37 5.37 13.94
CA ALA A 17 -9.06 6.22 15.09
C ALA A 17 -7.63 5.99 15.60
N ALA A 18 -7.09 4.78 15.42
CA ALA A 18 -5.68 4.48 15.68
C ALA A 18 -4.72 5.21 14.71
N ALA A 19 -5.20 5.53 13.49
CA ALA A 19 -4.51 6.35 12.49
C ALA A 19 -4.63 7.85 12.79
N ALA A 20 -5.84 8.33 13.05
CA ALA A 20 -6.16 9.75 13.30
C ALA A 20 -5.68 10.26 14.67
N ASN A 21 -4.67 9.60 15.21
CA ASN A 21 -4.34 9.52 16.61
C ASN A 21 -3.42 10.68 17.06
N PRO A 22 -3.56 11.16 18.30
CA PRO A 22 -2.63 12.07 18.97
C PRO A 22 -1.13 11.70 19.00
N SER A 23 -0.58 10.72 18.29
CA SER A 23 0.87 10.43 18.25
C SER A 23 1.70 11.52 17.55
N TYR A 24 1.22 12.13 16.46
CA TYR A 24 1.76 13.42 16.00
C TYR A 24 1.62 14.46 17.10
N SER A 25 0.45 14.48 17.76
CA SER A 25 0.26 15.34 18.91
C SER A 25 1.16 14.98 20.09
N ARG A 26 1.75 13.79 20.17
CA ARG A 26 2.59 13.37 21.29
C ARG A 26 3.96 13.98 21.13
N ILE A 27 4.65 13.68 20.03
CA ILE A 27 5.97 14.27 19.72
C ILE A 27 5.84 15.80 19.58
N ASP A 28 4.79 16.30 18.92
CA ASP A 28 4.54 17.74 18.82
C ASP A 28 4.22 18.36 20.18
N THR A 29 3.42 17.71 21.06
CA THR A 29 3.19 18.22 22.42
C THR A 29 4.45 18.17 23.26
N TRP A 30 5.34 17.18 23.07
CA TRP A 30 6.66 17.16 23.69
C TRP A 30 7.54 18.32 23.21
N ASN A 31 7.59 18.59 21.90
CA ASN A 31 8.31 19.74 21.35
C ASN A 31 7.74 21.07 21.87
N LEU A 32 6.42 21.22 21.88
CA LEU A 32 5.73 22.39 22.44
C LEU A 32 5.97 22.54 23.95
N LEU A 33 6.13 21.43 24.66
CA LEU A 33 6.49 21.42 26.08
C LEU A 33 7.92 21.89 26.28
N ASP A 34 8.89 21.43 25.47
CA ASP A 34 10.27 21.90 25.51
C ASP A 34 10.33 23.42 25.31
N ASP A 35 9.67 23.92 24.26
CA ASP A 35 9.58 25.36 23.98
C ASP A 35 8.95 26.13 25.15
N ALA A 36 7.83 25.64 25.69
CA ALA A 36 7.15 26.28 26.81
C ALA A 36 7.99 26.26 28.10
N CYS A 37 8.77 25.20 28.33
CA CYS A 37 9.70 25.11 29.46
C CYS A 37 10.89 26.06 29.29
N ARG A 38 11.40 26.26 28.07
CA ARG A 38 12.45 27.26 27.79
C ARG A 38 11.94 28.67 28.05
N GLU A 39 10.76 29.01 27.51
CA GLU A 39 10.11 30.31 27.74
C GLU A 39 9.87 30.55 29.24
N LEU A 40 9.36 29.55 29.97
CA LEU A 40 9.16 29.65 31.43
C LEU A 40 10.48 29.95 32.16
N ALA A 41 11.56 29.25 31.84
CA ALA A 41 12.85 29.46 32.49
C ALA A 41 13.48 30.83 32.13
N GLU A 42 13.25 31.34 30.91
CA GLU A 42 13.68 32.68 30.52
C GLU A 42 12.94 33.77 31.29
N VAL A 43 11.60 33.66 31.40
CA VAL A 43 10.75 34.59 32.16
C VAL A 43 11.12 34.57 33.65
N ASP A 44 11.34 33.38 34.21
CA ASP A 44 11.75 33.19 35.61
C ASP A 44 13.14 33.80 35.89
N ARG A 45 14.13 33.57 35.02
CA ARG A 45 15.46 34.20 35.14
C ARG A 45 15.42 35.72 34.99
N ALA A 46 14.48 36.24 34.20
CA ALA A 46 14.25 37.67 34.06
C ALA A 46 13.54 38.31 35.27
N GLY A 47 13.11 37.51 36.25
CA GLY A 47 12.38 37.99 37.44
C GLY A 47 10.97 38.48 37.14
N LEU A 48 10.36 38.03 36.05
CA LEU A 48 9.02 38.40 35.61
C LEU A 48 7.95 37.42 36.15
N ASP A 49 6.67 37.78 36.04
CA ASP A 49 5.56 36.90 36.47
C ASP A 49 5.49 35.65 35.60
N THR A 50 5.68 34.48 36.21
CA THR A 50 5.73 33.18 35.56
C THR A 50 4.37 32.46 35.48
N LYS A 51 3.30 33.01 36.08
CA LYS A 51 2.00 32.32 36.20
C LYS A 51 1.43 31.84 34.87
N HIS A 52 1.51 32.68 33.83
CA HIS A 52 0.96 32.35 32.52
C HIS A 52 1.71 31.19 31.85
N GLN A 53 3.04 31.25 31.86
CA GLN A 53 3.94 30.25 31.29
C GLN A 53 3.86 28.94 32.07
N ALA A 54 3.85 29.00 33.41
CA ALA A 54 3.68 27.83 34.26
C ALA A 54 2.32 27.14 34.01
N ALA A 55 1.25 27.92 33.84
CA ALA A 55 -0.06 27.36 33.47
C ALA A 55 -0.05 26.72 32.08
N ARG A 56 0.70 27.27 31.11
CA ARG A 56 0.89 26.67 29.78
C ARG A 56 1.63 25.32 29.87
N VAL A 57 2.73 25.26 30.61
CA VAL A 57 3.50 24.03 30.86
C VAL A 57 2.62 22.98 31.54
N LYS A 58 1.87 23.35 32.59
CA LYS A 58 0.94 22.44 33.29
C LYS A 58 -0.13 21.85 32.37
N ARG A 59 -0.71 22.66 31.47
CA ARG A 59 -1.67 22.17 30.46
C ARG A 59 -1.06 21.13 29.53
N LEU A 60 0.18 21.35 29.08
CA LEU A 60 0.88 20.43 28.18
C LEU A 60 1.25 19.12 28.90
N LEU A 61 1.77 19.19 30.13
CA LEU A 61 2.04 18.02 30.97
C LEU A 61 0.77 17.19 31.22
N ASN A 62 -0.34 17.83 31.57
CA ASN A 62 -1.63 17.15 31.76
C ASN A 62 -2.12 16.47 30.47
N ARG A 63 -1.93 17.13 29.33
CA ARG A 63 -2.28 16.56 28.03
C ARG A 63 -1.44 15.32 27.71
N LEU A 64 -0.14 15.33 28.01
CA LEU A 64 0.75 14.17 27.86
C LEU A 64 0.37 13.05 28.84
N GLY A 65 -0.02 13.37 30.07
CA GLY A 65 -0.39 12.38 31.09
C GLY A 65 -1.58 11.49 30.72
N ALA A 66 -2.45 11.95 29.81
CA ALA A 66 -3.51 11.13 29.25
C ALA A 66 -2.98 9.98 28.37
N TYR A 67 -1.76 10.06 27.86
CA TYR A 67 -1.22 9.16 26.84
C TYR A 67 0.06 8.44 27.27
N GLU A 68 0.96 9.08 28.04
CA GLU A 68 2.29 8.56 28.40
C GLU A 68 2.27 7.21 29.14
N ARG A 69 1.11 6.75 29.62
CA ARG A 69 0.93 5.40 30.16
C ARG A 69 1.08 4.27 29.13
N TYR A 70 0.98 4.59 27.83
CA TYR A 70 1.06 3.60 26.73
C TYR A 70 2.42 3.59 26.01
N TRP A 71 3.42 4.27 26.57
CA TRP A 71 4.80 4.29 26.07
C TRP A 71 5.77 4.04 27.21
N LEU A 72 6.91 3.41 26.90
CA LEU A 72 7.97 3.22 27.89
C LEU A 72 8.73 4.52 28.15
N TYR A 73 8.94 5.34 27.11
CA TYR A 73 9.72 6.56 27.23
C TYR A 73 9.06 7.78 26.56
N PRO A 74 9.03 8.97 27.21
CA PRO A 74 9.49 9.24 28.57
C PRO A 74 8.67 8.53 29.66
N GLY A 75 7.41 8.20 29.37
CA GLY A 75 6.57 7.37 30.23
C GLY A 75 6.01 8.13 31.45
N ALA A 76 5.04 7.51 32.11
CA ALA A 76 4.31 8.12 33.24
C ALA A 76 5.23 8.53 34.42
N ALA A 77 6.28 7.76 34.70
CA ALA A 77 7.19 8.03 35.81
C ALA A 77 8.01 9.31 35.61
N ASN A 78 8.56 9.54 34.42
CA ASN A 78 9.30 10.77 34.14
C ASN A 78 8.36 11.98 34.06
N LEU A 79 7.14 11.80 33.54
CA LEU A 79 6.14 12.85 33.54
C LEU A 79 5.80 13.31 34.98
N ALA A 80 5.66 12.38 35.92
CA ALA A 80 5.45 12.71 37.33
C ALA A 80 6.63 13.51 37.93
N LYS A 81 7.87 13.16 37.57
CA LYS A 81 9.07 13.94 37.95
C LYS A 81 9.03 15.35 37.38
N PHE A 82 8.61 15.52 36.13
CA PHE A 82 8.47 16.84 35.49
C PHE A 82 7.40 17.70 36.17
N CYS A 83 6.25 17.12 36.53
CA CYS A 83 5.26 17.80 37.37
C CYS A 83 5.87 18.25 38.71
N GLY A 84 6.67 17.39 39.36
CA GLY A 84 7.38 17.73 40.59
C GLY A 84 8.33 18.93 40.45
N TYR A 85 9.10 19.01 39.35
CA TYR A 85 9.94 20.20 39.09
C TYR A 85 9.11 21.47 38.90
N LEU A 86 7.97 21.38 38.21
CA LEU A 86 7.08 22.52 38.00
C LEU A 86 6.46 23.00 39.32
N ASP A 87 5.96 22.08 40.14
CA ASP A 87 5.33 22.38 41.43
C ASP A 87 6.36 22.94 42.44
N ALA A 88 7.63 22.53 42.34
CA ALA A 88 8.74 23.07 43.13
C ALA A 88 9.29 24.41 42.61
N GLY A 89 8.80 24.94 41.49
CA GLY A 89 9.34 26.16 40.85
C GLY A 89 10.75 26.00 40.28
N ALA A 90 11.22 24.77 40.08
CA ALA A 90 12.57 24.45 39.60
C ALA A 90 12.67 24.54 38.07
N THR A 91 12.42 25.73 37.53
CA THR A 91 12.27 26.00 36.08
C THR A 91 13.46 25.53 35.24
N VAL A 92 14.69 25.83 35.67
CA VAL A 92 15.92 25.44 34.95
C VAL A 92 16.11 23.93 34.90
N GLY A 93 15.81 23.24 36.02
CA GLY A 93 15.88 21.78 36.10
C GLY A 93 14.85 21.12 35.19
N LEU A 94 13.63 21.67 35.17
CA LEU A 94 12.56 21.22 34.29
C LEU A 94 12.94 21.34 32.81
N THR A 95 13.43 22.51 32.37
CA THR A 95 13.83 22.72 30.97
C THR A 95 14.92 21.76 30.54
N LYS A 96 15.94 21.53 31.39
CA LYS A 96 17.03 20.59 31.07
C LYS A 96 16.51 19.16 30.93
N ALA A 97 15.65 18.73 31.86
CA ALA A 97 15.12 17.37 31.88
C ALA A 97 14.16 17.10 30.71
N VAL A 98 13.26 18.04 30.41
CA VAL A 98 12.35 17.95 29.26
C VAL A 98 13.12 18.01 27.93
N GLY A 99 14.09 18.91 27.79
CA GLY A 99 14.89 19.02 26.57
C GLY A 99 15.70 17.75 26.27
N LEU A 100 16.27 17.11 27.30
CA LEU A 100 16.90 15.79 27.17
C LEU A 100 15.88 14.73 26.77
N ALA A 101 14.69 14.73 27.39
CA ALA A 101 13.64 13.76 27.09
C ALA A 101 13.16 13.85 25.63
N VAL A 102 12.94 15.06 25.12
CA VAL A 102 12.52 15.31 23.73
C VAL A 102 13.59 14.86 22.74
N ARG A 103 14.86 15.16 23.01
CA ARG A 103 15.97 14.71 22.16
C ARG A 103 16.03 13.18 22.10
N LEU A 104 16.02 12.53 23.26
CA LEU A 104 16.08 11.07 23.35
C LEU A 104 14.86 10.39 22.71
N LEU A 105 13.66 10.94 22.92
CA LEU A 105 12.44 10.43 22.30
C LEU A 105 12.51 10.53 20.77
N SER A 106 13.02 11.64 20.24
CA SER A 106 13.09 11.89 18.80
C SER A 106 14.11 10.99 18.10
N GLU A 107 15.21 10.65 18.76
CA GLU A 107 16.31 9.88 18.17
C GLU A 107 16.19 8.37 18.43
N TYR A 108 15.61 7.96 19.57
CA TYR A 108 15.63 6.57 20.04
C TYR A 108 14.26 5.99 20.39
N GLY A 109 13.18 6.78 20.43
CA GLY A 109 11.85 6.26 20.76
C GLY A 109 11.79 5.60 22.14
N ASP A 110 11.11 4.45 22.24
CA ASP A 110 11.02 3.68 23.50
C ASP A 110 12.38 3.09 23.94
N ARG A 111 13.35 2.93 23.02
CA ARG A 111 14.71 2.45 23.35
C ARG A 111 15.42 3.36 24.35
N ALA A 112 15.05 4.64 24.40
CA ALA A 112 15.57 5.58 25.38
C ALA A 112 15.26 5.18 26.84
N ALA A 113 14.27 4.31 27.08
CA ALA A 113 14.00 3.77 28.41
C ALA A 113 15.19 3.00 29.00
N LEU A 114 16.10 2.48 28.17
CA LEU A 114 17.31 1.78 28.61
C LEU A 114 18.46 2.71 28.99
N PHE A 115 18.35 4.01 28.70
CA PHE A 115 19.42 4.94 28.95
C PHE A 115 19.48 5.36 30.41
N ASP A 116 20.67 5.22 31.00
CA ASP A 116 20.96 5.74 32.32
C ASP A 116 21.16 7.25 32.25
N THR A 117 20.07 8.00 32.45
CA THR A 117 20.07 9.47 32.42
C THR A 117 20.96 10.16 33.46
N SER A 118 21.63 9.41 34.36
CA SER A 118 22.65 9.93 35.27
C SER A 118 24.04 10.07 34.64
N THR A 119 24.28 9.44 33.48
CA THR A 119 25.55 9.47 32.74
C THR A 119 25.53 10.47 31.57
N SER A 120 26.68 10.74 30.96
CA SER A 120 26.73 11.64 29.79
C SER A 120 26.08 10.97 28.57
N LEU A 121 25.34 11.76 27.77
CA LEU A 121 24.68 11.24 26.57
C LEU A 121 25.68 10.65 25.57
N ALA A 122 26.87 11.25 25.43
CA ALA A 122 27.91 10.76 24.52
C ALA A 122 28.38 9.34 24.87
N ASP A 123 28.51 9.04 26.16
CA ASP A 123 28.90 7.71 26.63
C ASP A 123 27.78 6.68 26.42
N GLN A 124 26.52 7.08 26.62
CA GLN A 124 25.36 6.24 26.34
C GLN A 124 25.22 5.91 24.85
N GLU A 125 25.37 6.91 23.98
CA GLU A 125 25.34 6.73 22.53
C GLU A 125 26.47 5.80 22.05
N LEU A 126 27.67 5.95 22.63
CA LEU A 126 28.81 5.09 22.33
C LEU A 126 28.51 3.62 22.69
N VAL A 127 27.97 3.37 23.89
CA VAL A 127 27.60 2.01 24.34
C VAL A 127 26.45 1.44 23.50
N ALA A 128 25.43 2.24 23.20
CA ALA A 128 24.27 1.82 22.41
C ALA A 128 24.64 1.48 20.95
N ARG A 129 25.57 2.25 20.35
CA ARG A 129 26.11 2.00 19.00
C ARG A 129 27.07 0.80 18.97
N ALA A 130 27.91 0.65 20.00
CA ALA A 130 28.89 -0.43 20.07
C ALA A 130 28.23 -1.82 20.19
N LYS A 131 27.09 -1.93 20.88
CA LYS A 131 26.43 -3.22 21.14
C LYS A 131 25.54 -3.74 20.00
N GLN A 132 25.15 -2.90 19.02
CA GLN A 132 24.21 -3.26 17.93
C GLN A 132 22.90 -3.95 18.39
N GLN A 133 22.55 -3.83 19.67
CA GLN A 133 21.39 -4.51 20.26
C GLN A 133 20.08 -3.99 19.68
N GLN A 134 19.19 -4.92 19.34
CA GLN A 134 17.81 -4.62 18.98
C GLN A 134 16.98 -4.44 20.25
N PHE A 135 16.08 -3.47 20.26
CA PHE A 135 15.22 -3.20 21.41
C PHE A 135 13.75 -3.24 20.99
N TYR A 136 12.91 -3.90 21.77
CA TYR A 136 11.48 -4.01 21.50
C TYR A 136 10.63 -3.87 22.76
N THR A 137 9.44 -3.29 22.60
CA THR A 137 8.45 -3.20 23.67
C THR A 137 7.57 -4.46 23.66
N VAL A 138 7.37 -5.08 24.81
CA VAL A 138 6.43 -6.19 25.03
C VAL A 138 5.31 -5.70 25.93
N LEU A 139 4.07 -5.79 25.47
CA LEU A 139 2.90 -5.46 26.28
C LEU A 139 2.63 -6.60 27.26
N LEU A 140 2.49 -6.27 28.54
CA LEU A 140 2.02 -7.20 29.56
C LEU A 140 0.70 -6.65 30.12
N ALA A 141 -0.40 -7.33 29.83
CA ALA A 141 -1.70 -6.98 30.37
C ALA A 141 -1.98 -7.80 31.63
N ASP A 142 -1.71 -7.20 32.79
CA ASP A 142 -1.77 -7.80 34.12
C ASP A 142 -2.21 -6.72 35.13
N ASP A 143 -3.27 -6.99 35.89
CA ASP A 143 -3.82 -6.07 36.90
C ASP A 143 -3.27 -6.33 38.32
N SER A 144 -2.33 -7.28 38.46
CA SER A 144 -1.65 -7.57 39.72
C SER A 144 -0.89 -6.35 40.24
N PRO A 145 -0.95 -6.05 41.56
CA PRO A 145 -0.12 -5.01 42.15
C PRO A 145 1.37 -5.30 41.91
N ALA A 146 2.17 -4.29 41.56
CA ALA A 146 3.61 -4.45 41.39
C ALA A 146 4.34 -4.91 42.69
N THR A 147 3.70 -4.72 43.85
CA THR A 147 4.18 -5.18 45.16
C THR A 147 3.74 -6.60 45.50
N ALA A 148 3.03 -7.29 44.61
CA ALA A 148 2.66 -8.69 44.81
C ALA A 148 3.92 -9.57 44.85
N PRO A 149 4.02 -10.53 45.80
CA PRO A 149 5.17 -11.44 45.91
C PRO A 149 5.50 -12.19 44.61
N ASP A 150 4.48 -12.41 43.78
CA ASP A 150 4.55 -13.17 42.53
C ASP A 150 4.36 -12.29 41.29
N SER A 151 4.93 -11.06 41.28
CA SER A 151 4.82 -10.17 40.12
C SER A 151 5.48 -10.77 38.87
N LEU A 152 4.66 -11.11 37.87
CA LEU A 152 5.14 -11.64 36.59
C LEU A 152 6.10 -10.67 35.89
N ALA A 153 5.82 -9.36 35.97
CA ALA A 153 6.66 -8.33 35.38
C ALA A 153 8.09 -8.37 35.94
N GLU A 154 8.24 -8.48 37.27
CA GLU A 154 9.55 -8.56 37.90
C GLU A 154 10.27 -9.88 37.59
N HIS A 155 9.56 -11.01 37.57
CA HIS A 155 10.14 -12.29 37.16
C HIS A 155 10.66 -12.26 35.72
N LEU A 156 9.89 -11.71 34.78
CA LEU A 156 10.31 -11.55 33.38
C LEU A 156 11.50 -10.57 33.26
N ARG A 157 11.51 -9.48 34.02
CA ARG A 157 12.65 -8.54 34.05
C ARG A 157 13.91 -9.19 34.60
N ALA A 158 13.80 -10.04 35.61
CA ALA A 158 14.93 -10.75 36.22
C ALA A 158 15.61 -11.74 35.25
N LEU A 159 14.89 -12.23 34.24
CA LEU A 159 15.43 -13.12 33.20
C LEU A 159 16.18 -12.40 32.08
N ARG A 160 16.16 -11.06 32.06
CA ARG A 160 16.83 -10.29 31.00
C ARG A 160 18.34 -10.46 31.07
N ASP A 161 18.93 -10.78 29.93
CA ASP A 161 20.37 -10.77 29.74
C ASP A 161 20.81 -9.46 29.08
N PRO A 162 21.52 -8.54 29.78
CA PRO A 162 21.98 -7.27 29.21
C PRO A 162 23.02 -7.41 28.09
N SER A 163 23.57 -8.61 27.87
CA SER A 163 24.50 -8.94 26.79
C SER A 163 23.82 -9.54 25.55
N GLY A 164 22.55 -9.93 25.65
CA GLY A 164 21.80 -10.52 24.55
C GLY A 164 21.59 -9.57 23.36
N GLU A 165 21.54 -10.13 22.15
CA GLU A 165 21.33 -9.39 20.89
C GLU A 165 19.97 -8.67 20.83
N VAL A 166 18.94 -9.29 21.42
CA VAL A 166 17.58 -8.75 21.52
C VAL A 166 17.30 -8.38 22.96
N GLN A 167 17.00 -7.11 23.19
CA GLN A 167 16.56 -6.55 24.46
C GLN A 167 15.06 -6.29 24.39
N VAL A 168 14.35 -6.65 25.46
CA VAL A 168 12.92 -6.36 25.60
C VAL A 168 12.65 -5.65 26.91
N GLU A 169 11.66 -4.76 26.90
CA GLU A 169 11.13 -4.12 28.10
C GLU A 169 9.59 -4.20 28.12
N LEU A 170 9.03 -4.27 29.33
CA LEU A 170 7.62 -4.51 29.56
C LEU A 170 6.84 -3.21 29.73
N LEU A 171 5.88 -2.99 28.84
CA LEU A 171 4.82 -2.00 29.01
C LEU A 171 3.64 -2.69 29.72
N VAL A 172 3.40 -2.35 30.99
CA VAL A 172 2.36 -2.98 31.80
C VAL A 172 1.05 -2.19 31.71
N VAL A 173 -0.05 -2.87 31.43
CA VAL A 173 -1.41 -2.31 31.40
C VAL A 173 -2.37 -3.20 32.20
N THR A 174 -3.48 -2.65 32.67
CA THR A 174 -4.31 -3.30 33.71
C THR A 174 -5.70 -3.71 33.24
N SER A 175 -6.06 -3.52 31.97
CA SER A 175 -7.39 -3.89 31.44
C SER A 175 -7.34 -4.22 29.95
N VAL A 176 -8.39 -4.87 29.43
CA VAL A 176 -8.54 -5.15 27.99
C VAL A 176 -8.61 -3.85 27.19
N GLU A 177 -9.36 -2.86 27.66
CA GLU A 177 -9.42 -1.55 26.99
C GLU A 177 -8.04 -0.87 26.94
N ASP A 178 -7.24 -0.94 28.01
CA ASP A 178 -5.88 -0.39 28.02
C ASP A 178 -4.95 -1.15 27.06
N ALA A 179 -5.07 -2.50 26.99
CA ALA A 179 -4.26 -3.32 26.10
C ALA A 179 -4.53 -3.04 24.63
N ILE A 180 -5.80 -3.02 24.22
CA ILE A 180 -6.20 -2.67 22.84
C ILE A 180 -5.76 -1.24 22.52
N THR A 181 -5.92 -0.31 23.46
CA THR A 181 -5.46 1.07 23.29
C THR A 181 -3.95 1.10 23.07
N ALA A 182 -3.16 0.48 23.94
CA ALA A 182 -1.70 0.43 23.81
C ALA A 182 -1.25 -0.10 22.43
N VAL A 183 -1.82 -1.21 21.96
CA VAL A 183 -1.52 -1.82 20.66
C VAL A 183 -1.90 -0.89 19.49
N ALA A 184 -3.02 -0.18 19.60
CA ALA A 184 -3.46 0.78 18.60
C ALA A 184 -2.55 2.03 18.53
N LEU A 185 -2.04 2.50 19.68
CA LEU A 185 -1.27 3.75 19.73
C LEU A 185 0.24 3.56 19.63
N ASN A 186 0.80 2.48 20.16
CA ASN A 186 2.25 2.27 20.22
C ASN A 186 2.73 1.27 19.17
N GLY A 187 3.37 1.80 18.12
CA GLY A 187 3.97 1.00 17.06
C GLY A 187 5.14 0.12 17.50
N GLU A 188 5.81 0.48 18.60
CA GLU A 188 6.99 -0.20 19.14
C GLU A 188 6.65 -1.53 19.83
N ILE A 189 5.37 -1.77 20.16
CA ILE A 189 4.91 -3.05 20.72
C ILE A 189 5.08 -4.15 19.67
N GLN A 190 5.87 -5.17 20.02
CA GLN A 190 6.18 -6.31 19.16
C GLN A 190 5.60 -7.64 19.65
N ALA A 191 5.18 -7.72 20.91
CA ALA A 191 4.46 -8.87 21.44
C ALA A 191 3.50 -8.43 22.55
N ALA A 192 2.48 -9.24 22.82
CA ALA A 192 1.53 -9.00 23.89
C ALA A 192 1.27 -10.29 24.70
N ILE A 193 1.35 -10.18 26.02
CA ILE A 193 1.04 -11.22 27.00
C ILE A 193 -0.24 -10.79 27.72
N ILE A 194 -1.30 -11.57 27.59
CA ILE A 194 -2.64 -11.24 28.14
C ILE A 194 -3.00 -12.26 29.21
N ARG A 195 -3.38 -11.80 30.41
CA ARG A 195 -3.96 -12.65 31.45
C ARG A 195 -5.44 -12.93 31.16
N HIS A 196 -5.91 -14.17 31.35
CA HIS A 196 -7.26 -14.57 30.94
C HIS A 196 -8.39 -13.85 31.72
N ASP A 197 -8.17 -13.58 33.00
CA ASP A 197 -9.11 -12.96 33.94
C ASP A 197 -8.95 -11.42 34.03
N LEU A 198 -8.35 -10.81 33.01
CA LEU A 198 -8.15 -9.37 32.95
C LEU A 198 -9.51 -8.63 32.90
N PRO A 199 -9.71 -7.56 33.68
CA PRO A 199 -10.94 -6.79 33.65
C PRO A 199 -11.12 -6.15 32.26
N LEU A 200 -12.36 -6.12 31.78
CA LEU A 200 -12.66 -5.56 30.46
C LEU A 200 -12.33 -4.06 30.44
N ARG A 201 -12.77 -3.33 31.46
CA ARG A 201 -12.78 -1.86 31.49
C ARG A 201 -11.55 -1.27 32.17
N SER A 202 -11.07 -0.16 31.61
CA SER A 202 -10.03 0.63 32.26
C SER A 202 -10.59 1.39 33.45
N ARG A 203 -9.84 1.43 34.56
CA ARG A 203 -10.21 2.21 35.75
C ARG A 203 -10.17 3.73 35.49
N ASP A 204 -9.31 4.15 34.55
CA ASP A 204 -9.02 5.54 34.23
C ASP A 204 -9.23 5.80 32.73
N ARG A 205 -10.43 5.51 32.22
CA ARG A 205 -10.74 5.63 30.79
C ARG A 205 -10.52 7.06 30.30
N VAL A 206 -9.61 7.24 29.33
CA VAL A 206 -9.33 8.56 28.74
C VAL A 206 -10.27 8.88 27.57
N PRO A 207 -10.53 10.16 27.24
CA PRO A 207 -11.45 10.53 26.16
C PRO A 207 -11.16 9.87 24.81
N LEU A 208 -9.88 9.63 24.50
CA LEU A 208 -9.46 8.93 23.28
C LEU A 208 -10.00 7.49 23.20
N MET A 209 -10.12 6.79 24.33
CA MET A 209 -10.65 5.43 24.37
C MET A 209 -12.12 5.41 23.98
N THR A 210 -12.87 6.47 24.25
CA THR A 210 -14.25 6.60 23.74
C THR A 210 -14.29 6.67 22.22
N THR A 211 -13.34 7.39 21.62
CA THR A 211 -13.22 7.50 20.16
C THR A 211 -12.71 6.21 19.52
N LEU A 212 -11.78 5.51 20.19
CA LEU A 212 -11.14 4.31 19.70
C LEU A 212 -12.00 3.06 19.90
N LEU A 213 -12.65 2.91 21.06
CA LEU A 213 -13.31 1.68 21.53
C LEU A 213 -14.85 1.81 21.62
N GLY A 214 -15.39 3.01 21.39
CA GLY A 214 -16.82 3.32 21.50
C GLY A 214 -17.23 3.93 22.85
N ALA A 215 -18.46 4.44 22.92
CA ALA A 215 -19.04 5.00 24.15
C ALA A 215 -19.26 3.91 25.23
N ASN A 216 -19.16 4.32 26.49
CA ASN A 216 -19.38 3.42 27.63
C ASN A 216 -20.88 3.27 27.88
N ASN A 217 -21.60 2.61 26.96
CA ASN A 217 -23.05 2.46 27.04
C ASN A 217 -23.49 1.34 27.99
N ASP A 218 -22.58 0.44 28.36
CA ASP A 218 -22.82 -0.71 29.25
C ASP A 218 -22.10 -0.55 30.59
N ALA A 219 -22.48 0.46 31.38
CA ALA A 219 -21.92 0.74 32.71
C ALA A 219 -22.22 -0.34 33.79
N GLY A 220 -22.68 -1.53 33.37
CA GLY A 220 -23.01 -2.67 34.23
C GLY A 220 -22.73 -4.04 33.61
N ALA A 221 -21.94 -4.12 32.52
CA ALA A 221 -21.50 -5.41 32.00
C ALA A 221 -20.59 -6.08 33.04
N THR A 222 -21.02 -7.21 33.60
CA THR A 222 -20.19 -8.06 34.45
C THR A 222 -18.97 -8.54 33.68
N ASP A 223 -17.79 -8.51 34.29
CA ASP A 223 -16.61 -9.15 33.73
C ASP A 223 -16.95 -10.63 33.45
N CYS A 224 -16.79 -11.03 32.19
CA CYS A 224 -17.02 -12.41 31.76
C CYS A 224 -15.66 -13.12 31.70
N ALA A 225 -15.68 -14.44 31.88
CA ALA A 225 -14.49 -15.31 31.79
C ALA A 225 -13.77 -15.25 30.42
N ASP A 226 -14.40 -14.67 29.40
CA ASP A 226 -13.95 -14.70 28.01
C ASP A 226 -13.45 -13.34 27.47
N ASN A 227 -13.23 -12.36 28.35
CA ASN A 227 -12.73 -11.02 27.98
C ASN A 227 -11.43 -11.08 27.14
N TRP A 228 -10.58 -12.08 27.40
CA TRP A 228 -9.33 -12.30 26.70
C TRP A 228 -9.52 -12.64 25.21
N ILE A 229 -10.57 -13.40 24.84
CA ILE A 229 -10.85 -13.72 23.43
C ILE A 229 -11.08 -12.45 22.62
N GLU A 230 -11.95 -11.59 23.14
CA GLU A 230 -12.27 -10.30 22.53
C GLU A 230 -11.03 -9.40 22.44
N CYS A 231 -10.18 -9.40 23.47
CA CYS A 231 -8.88 -8.71 23.44
C CYS A 231 -8.00 -9.19 22.29
N GLY A 232 -7.81 -10.51 22.18
CA GLY A 232 -6.97 -11.10 21.15
C GLY A 232 -7.49 -10.85 19.74
N GLU A 233 -8.80 -10.97 19.50
CA GLU A 233 -9.40 -10.70 18.19
C GLU A 233 -9.15 -9.26 17.74
N TRP A 234 -9.31 -8.28 18.64
CA TRP A 234 -9.04 -6.89 18.34
C TRP A 234 -7.56 -6.59 18.12
N ILE A 235 -6.66 -7.22 18.90
CA ILE A 235 -5.22 -7.11 18.67
C ILE A 235 -4.85 -7.68 17.30
N ARG A 236 -5.39 -8.83 16.90
CA ARG A 236 -5.16 -9.41 15.57
C ARG A 236 -5.70 -8.54 14.44
N GLU A 237 -6.86 -7.93 14.63
CA GLU A 237 -7.41 -6.99 13.66
C GLU A 237 -6.51 -5.76 13.48
N LEU A 238 -6.00 -5.19 14.57
CA LEU A 238 -5.10 -4.03 14.52
C LEU A 238 -3.70 -4.38 14.00
N ARG A 239 -3.07 -5.39 14.60
CA ARG A 239 -1.66 -5.78 14.48
C ARG A 239 -1.51 -7.31 14.36
N PRO A 240 -1.85 -7.92 13.21
CA PRO A 240 -1.89 -9.37 13.06
C PRO A 240 -0.52 -10.04 13.23
N HIS A 241 0.56 -9.30 12.95
CA HIS A 241 1.93 -9.82 12.92
C HIS A 241 2.69 -9.70 14.26
N ILE A 242 2.10 -9.11 15.32
CA ILE A 242 2.74 -9.17 16.64
C ILE A 242 2.40 -10.49 17.32
N ASP A 243 3.34 -11.02 18.09
CA ASP A 243 3.16 -12.30 18.76
C ASP A 243 2.23 -12.12 19.98
N LEU A 244 1.23 -12.99 20.14
CA LEU A 244 0.18 -12.88 21.15
C LEU A 244 0.12 -14.14 22.02
N TYR A 245 0.34 -13.96 23.32
CA TYR A 245 0.45 -15.04 24.30
C TYR A 245 -0.63 -14.92 25.39
N LEU A 246 -1.24 -16.04 25.77
CA LEU A 246 -2.25 -16.10 26.83
C LEU A 246 -1.64 -16.70 28.09
N LEU A 247 -1.90 -16.09 29.24
CA LEU A 247 -1.63 -16.66 30.55
C LEU A 247 -2.96 -17.06 31.20
N THR A 248 -3.11 -18.33 31.54
CA THR A 248 -4.32 -18.87 32.14
C THR A 248 -4.05 -19.65 33.43
N ASP A 249 -4.96 -19.52 34.39
CA ASP A 249 -5.00 -20.35 35.60
C ASP A 249 -6.11 -21.41 35.55
N GLU A 250 -6.89 -21.45 34.45
CA GLU A 250 -7.97 -22.40 34.22
C GLU A 250 -7.46 -23.84 34.12
N SER A 251 -8.17 -24.76 34.76
CA SER A 251 -7.84 -26.18 34.74
C SER A 251 -7.88 -26.73 33.32
N ILE A 252 -6.79 -27.36 32.88
CA ILE A 252 -6.70 -28.11 31.62
C ILE A 252 -7.77 -29.23 31.55
N ALA A 253 -8.25 -29.71 32.70
CA ALA A 253 -9.27 -30.75 32.79
C ALA A 253 -10.71 -30.25 32.58
N ALA A 254 -10.93 -28.94 32.45
CA ALA A 254 -12.23 -28.42 32.04
C ALA A 254 -12.41 -28.65 30.53
N GLU A 255 -13.52 -29.28 30.13
CA GLU A 255 -13.90 -29.36 28.71
C GLU A 255 -14.18 -27.95 28.20
N THR A 256 -13.21 -27.35 27.51
CA THR A 256 -13.41 -26.11 26.78
C THR A 256 -14.05 -26.45 25.43
N GLU A 257 -15.32 -26.06 25.24
CA GLU A 257 -15.98 -26.05 23.92
C GLU A 257 -15.09 -25.32 22.88
N ASP A 258 -15.19 -25.66 21.59
CA ASP A 258 -14.44 -25.09 20.43
C ASP A 258 -14.01 -23.62 20.61
N MET A 259 -12.88 -23.39 21.28
CA MET A 259 -12.35 -22.06 21.54
C MET A 259 -11.59 -21.56 20.30
N PRO A 260 -11.73 -20.28 19.92
CA PRO A 260 -11.08 -19.75 18.73
C PRO A 260 -9.55 -19.69 18.90
N HIS A 261 -8.81 -20.12 17.87
CA HIS A 261 -7.35 -20.07 17.81
C HIS A 261 -6.84 -18.65 17.56
N VAL A 262 -6.90 -17.79 18.58
CA VAL A 262 -6.50 -16.37 18.50
C VAL A 262 -5.05 -16.14 18.96
N TYR A 263 -4.62 -16.90 19.96
CA TYR A 263 -3.32 -16.78 20.62
C TYR A 263 -2.30 -17.75 20.04
N ASP A 264 -1.06 -17.30 19.85
CA ASP A 264 0.03 -18.13 19.31
C ASP A 264 0.43 -19.25 20.27
N ARG A 265 0.38 -18.97 21.59
CA ARG A 265 0.67 -19.94 22.65
C ARG A 265 -0.02 -19.57 23.96
N THR A 266 -0.44 -20.59 24.71
CA THR A 266 -1.04 -20.44 26.04
C THR A 266 -0.11 -21.03 27.10
N PHE A 267 0.03 -20.34 28.23
CA PHE A 267 0.87 -20.71 29.38
C PHE A 267 0.01 -20.88 30.63
N TYR A 268 0.37 -21.84 31.48
CA TYR A 268 -0.38 -22.16 32.69
C TYR A 268 0.34 -21.69 33.96
N ARG A 269 -0.29 -20.77 34.70
CA ARG A 269 0.27 -20.14 35.93
C ARG A 269 1.67 -19.53 35.71
N LEU A 270 2.27 -19.06 36.80
CA LEU A 270 3.66 -18.59 36.86
C LEU A 270 4.69 -19.74 36.91
N ASN A 271 4.30 -20.99 36.66
CA ASN A 271 5.20 -22.13 36.78
C ASN A 271 6.27 -22.15 35.68
N ASP A 272 6.07 -21.42 34.57
CA ASP A 272 6.95 -21.47 33.40
C ASP A 272 7.30 -20.09 32.82
N VAL A 273 7.67 -19.14 33.70
CA VAL A 273 8.08 -17.79 33.29
C VAL A 273 9.31 -17.81 32.37
N THR A 274 10.21 -18.78 32.56
CA THR A 274 11.40 -18.95 31.72
C THR A 274 11.06 -19.38 30.30
N ASP A 275 10.14 -20.33 30.10
CA ASP A 275 9.70 -20.71 28.77
C ASP A 275 8.87 -19.62 28.11
N LEU A 276 8.02 -18.90 28.87
CA LEU A 276 7.31 -17.72 28.37
C LEU A 276 8.29 -16.67 27.82
N TYR A 277 9.29 -16.28 28.63
CA TYR A 277 10.31 -15.32 28.20
C TYR A 277 11.08 -15.80 26.96
N SER A 278 11.49 -17.07 26.95
CA SER A 278 12.21 -17.67 25.82
C SER A 278 11.35 -17.71 24.55
N THR A 279 10.05 -17.98 24.68
CA THR A 279 9.09 -17.98 23.56
C THR A 279 8.93 -16.58 22.99
N VAL A 280 8.77 -15.56 23.83
CA VAL A 280 8.67 -14.16 23.40
C VAL A 280 9.90 -13.75 22.60
N LEU A 281 11.11 -14.05 23.10
CA LEU A 281 12.35 -13.77 22.38
C LEU A 281 12.46 -14.56 21.07
N ALA A 282 12.02 -15.81 21.05
CA ALA A 282 12.05 -16.64 19.85
C ALA A 282 11.11 -16.11 18.75
N GLY A 283 9.89 -15.66 19.10
CA GLY A 283 8.95 -15.04 18.17
C GLY A 283 9.52 -13.78 17.52
N ILE A 284 10.06 -12.87 18.34
CA ILE A 284 10.71 -11.63 17.87
C ILE A 284 11.91 -11.94 16.97
N ARG A 285 12.80 -12.85 17.39
CA ARG A 285 13.96 -13.27 16.57
C ARG A 285 13.52 -13.89 15.25
N ASN A 286 12.47 -14.71 15.27
CA ASN A 286 11.92 -15.30 14.06
C ASN A 286 11.43 -14.20 13.11
N ARG A 287 10.65 -13.21 13.56
CA ARG A 287 10.19 -12.12 12.67
C ARG A 287 11.33 -11.21 12.19
N PHE A 288 12.33 -10.96 13.05
CA PHE A 288 13.52 -10.19 12.71
C PHE A 288 14.47 -10.90 11.72
N ALA A 289 14.51 -12.22 11.70
CA ALA A 289 15.42 -12.94 10.81
C ALA A 289 15.15 -12.60 9.34
N THR A 290 16.22 -12.52 8.55
CA THR A 290 16.19 -12.34 7.10
C THR A 290 16.94 -13.50 6.48
N PRO A 291 16.30 -14.66 6.29
CA PRO A 291 16.97 -15.91 5.96
C PRO A 291 17.95 -15.78 4.79
N PHE A 292 17.58 -15.02 3.76
CA PHE A 292 18.44 -14.85 2.59
C PHE A 292 19.52 -13.78 2.81
N PHE A 293 19.17 -12.62 3.37
CA PHE A 293 20.17 -11.57 3.63
C PHE A 293 21.22 -11.98 4.68
N ASP A 294 20.82 -12.71 5.72
CA ASP A 294 21.71 -13.22 6.76
C ASP A 294 22.68 -14.25 6.17
N ALA A 295 22.20 -15.12 5.29
CA ALA A 295 23.04 -16.04 4.54
C ALA A 295 24.03 -15.31 3.60
N LEU A 296 23.56 -14.26 2.92
CA LEU A 296 24.40 -13.43 2.05
C LEU A 296 25.49 -12.71 2.84
N ARG A 297 25.17 -12.19 4.04
CA ARG A 297 26.15 -11.60 4.97
C ARG A 297 27.18 -12.61 5.42
N ALA A 298 26.75 -13.82 5.80
CA ALA A 298 27.64 -14.89 6.21
C ALA A 298 28.59 -15.30 5.07
N TYR A 299 28.06 -15.43 3.85
CA TYR A 299 28.86 -15.67 2.64
C TYR A 299 29.89 -14.56 2.41
N ALA A 300 29.47 -13.29 2.49
CA ALA A 300 30.36 -12.16 2.27
C ALA A 300 31.52 -12.10 3.28
N ALA A 301 31.25 -12.46 4.55
CA ALA A 301 32.24 -12.51 5.61
C ALA A 301 33.18 -13.72 5.52
N ALA A 302 32.75 -14.83 4.90
CA ALA A 302 33.55 -16.04 4.81
C ALA A 302 34.80 -15.86 3.93
N PRO A 303 35.94 -16.47 4.29
CA PRO A 303 37.13 -16.51 3.43
C PRO A 303 36.94 -17.56 2.32
N VAL A 304 36.57 -17.11 1.12
CA VAL A 304 36.34 -17.98 -0.04
C VAL A 304 37.39 -17.71 -1.12
N GLY A 305 38.00 -18.78 -1.65
CA GLY A 305 38.87 -18.72 -2.83
C GLY A 305 38.06 -18.72 -4.13
N GLN A 306 38.47 -17.94 -5.13
CA GLN A 306 37.63 -17.65 -6.29
C GLN A 306 38.20 -18.20 -7.61
N PHE A 307 37.48 -19.16 -8.19
CA PHE A 307 37.65 -19.64 -9.56
C PHE A 307 36.32 -19.65 -10.32
N HIS A 308 35.33 -18.90 -9.81
CA HIS A 308 33.99 -18.80 -10.36
C HIS A 308 33.95 -17.85 -11.57
N ALA A 309 32.95 -18.00 -12.45
CA ALA A 309 32.77 -17.20 -13.67
C ALA A 309 32.49 -15.69 -13.45
N LEU A 310 32.46 -15.22 -12.20
CA LEU A 310 32.17 -13.81 -11.86
C LEU A 310 33.49 -13.10 -11.53
N PRO A 311 34.08 -12.30 -12.43
CA PRO A 311 35.37 -11.64 -12.17
C PRO A 311 35.30 -10.57 -11.07
N VAL A 312 34.13 -9.92 -10.94
CA VAL A 312 33.88 -8.85 -9.96
C VAL A 312 33.66 -9.36 -8.54
N ALA A 313 33.33 -10.65 -8.38
CA ALA A 313 33.14 -11.23 -7.06
C ALA A 313 34.42 -11.05 -6.23
N ARG A 314 34.24 -10.77 -4.94
CA ARG A 314 35.32 -10.46 -3.99
C ARG A 314 36.19 -9.23 -4.34
N GLY A 315 35.83 -8.51 -5.41
CA GLY A 315 36.37 -7.19 -5.75
C GLY A 315 37.80 -7.16 -6.30
N ALA A 316 38.49 -8.29 -6.44
CA ALA A 316 39.90 -8.31 -6.87
C ALA A 316 40.10 -7.65 -8.25
N SER A 317 39.20 -7.88 -9.21
CA SER A 317 39.26 -7.24 -10.53
C SER A 317 38.99 -5.72 -10.51
N ILE A 318 38.36 -5.23 -9.44
CA ILE A 318 38.01 -3.81 -9.26
C ILE A 318 39.16 -3.09 -8.55
N PHE A 319 39.54 -3.57 -7.36
CA PHE A 319 40.55 -2.90 -6.53
C PHE A 319 41.98 -3.04 -7.05
N ASN A 320 42.28 -4.08 -7.85
CA ASN A 320 43.59 -4.21 -8.50
C ASN A 320 43.65 -3.50 -9.86
N SER A 321 42.52 -3.02 -10.37
CA SER A 321 42.47 -2.27 -11.63
C SER A 321 42.88 -0.82 -11.41
N LYS A 322 43.80 -0.33 -12.24
CA LYS A 322 44.20 1.09 -12.23
C LYS A 322 43.08 2.04 -12.64
N SER A 323 42.05 1.53 -13.33
CA SER A 323 40.99 2.35 -13.92
C SER A 323 39.60 2.11 -13.33
N LEU A 324 39.43 1.13 -12.44
CA LEU A 324 38.13 0.80 -11.82
C LEU A 324 38.12 0.97 -10.30
N HIS A 325 39.18 1.54 -9.71
CA HIS A 325 39.25 1.74 -8.26
C HIS A 325 38.12 2.65 -7.74
N ASP A 326 37.73 3.64 -8.55
CA ASP A 326 36.62 4.56 -8.29
C ASP A 326 35.26 3.84 -8.14
N MET A 327 35.02 2.76 -8.89
CA MET A 327 33.83 1.91 -8.71
C MET A 327 33.82 1.27 -7.32
N GLY A 328 34.98 0.80 -6.87
CA GLY A 328 35.15 0.18 -5.56
C GLY A 328 34.94 1.16 -4.40
N GLU A 329 35.45 2.38 -4.54
CA GLU A 329 35.26 3.47 -3.57
C GLU A 329 33.81 3.95 -3.53
N PHE A 330 33.16 4.08 -4.69
CA PHE A 330 31.79 4.56 -4.79
C PHE A 330 30.78 3.60 -4.16
N TYR A 331 30.81 2.32 -4.51
CA TYR A 331 29.84 1.33 -3.99
C TYR A 331 30.26 0.72 -2.64
N GLY A 332 31.56 0.74 -2.33
CA GLY A 332 32.12 0.08 -1.17
C GLY A 332 32.36 -1.42 -1.38
N ARG A 333 33.24 -2.00 -0.55
CA ARG A 333 33.70 -3.40 -0.69
C ARG A 333 32.59 -4.44 -0.56
N ASN A 334 31.61 -4.22 0.32
CA ASN A 334 30.64 -5.24 0.70
C ASN A 334 29.78 -5.72 -0.46
N ILE A 335 29.45 -4.86 -1.45
CA ILE A 335 28.66 -5.27 -2.61
C ILE A 335 29.39 -6.35 -3.42
N PHE A 336 30.71 -6.22 -3.57
CA PHE A 336 31.54 -7.19 -4.29
C PHE A 336 31.81 -8.44 -3.46
N MET A 337 31.93 -8.30 -2.14
CA MET A 337 32.09 -9.44 -1.23
C MET A 337 30.83 -10.31 -1.19
N ALA A 338 29.66 -9.69 -1.33
CA ALA A 338 28.37 -10.35 -1.42
C ALA A 338 28.01 -10.80 -2.86
N GLU A 339 28.83 -10.48 -3.86
CA GLU A 339 28.59 -10.88 -5.24
C GLU A 339 28.92 -12.37 -5.45
N THR A 340 27.96 -13.12 -5.98
CA THR A 340 28.00 -14.58 -6.03
C THR A 340 26.90 -15.17 -6.93
N SER A 341 26.94 -16.49 -7.12
CA SER A 341 25.93 -17.26 -7.85
C SER A 341 25.43 -18.45 -7.03
N THR A 342 24.36 -19.09 -7.51
CA THR A 342 23.78 -20.31 -6.92
C THR A 342 24.77 -21.48 -6.83
N THR A 343 25.82 -21.49 -7.66
CA THR A 343 26.82 -22.58 -7.69
C THR A 343 27.91 -22.47 -6.62
N SER A 344 27.96 -21.35 -5.88
CA SER A 344 28.99 -21.11 -4.87
C SER A 344 28.75 -21.84 -3.54
N GLY A 345 27.59 -22.51 -3.40
CA GLY A 345 27.20 -23.25 -2.20
C GLY A 345 26.77 -22.35 -1.04
N GLY A 346 25.88 -22.84 -0.18
CA GLY A 346 25.38 -22.09 0.99
C GLY A 346 24.32 -21.02 0.69
N LEU A 347 24.06 -20.74 -0.59
CA LEU A 347 22.97 -19.88 -1.06
C LEU A 347 21.98 -20.70 -1.91
N ASP A 348 20.72 -20.29 -1.89
CA ASP A 348 19.60 -20.97 -2.53
C ASP A 348 19.46 -20.55 -4.01
N SER A 349 18.71 -21.31 -4.82
CA SER A 349 18.43 -20.97 -6.21
C SER A 349 17.10 -20.24 -6.35
N LEU A 350 17.07 -19.08 -7.01
CA LEU A 350 15.79 -18.39 -7.28
C LEU A 350 14.88 -19.20 -8.22
N LEU A 351 15.48 -19.95 -9.15
CA LEU A 351 14.74 -20.73 -10.14
C LEU A 351 14.18 -22.04 -9.58
N ASP A 352 14.73 -22.52 -8.47
CA ASP A 352 14.28 -23.72 -7.78
C ASP A 352 14.56 -23.59 -6.27
N PRO A 353 13.76 -22.76 -5.56
CA PRO A 353 14.07 -22.38 -4.18
C PRO A 353 13.68 -23.48 -3.19
N HIS A 354 14.66 -24.00 -2.45
CA HIS A 354 14.47 -25.03 -1.40
C HIS A 354 15.03 -24.63 -0.03
N GLY A 355 15.83 -23.56 0.04
CA GLY A 355 16.58 -23.13 1.21
C GLY A 355 16.21 -21.72 1.68
N ASN A 356 17.22 -20.85 1.73
CA ASN A 356 17.09 -19.51 2.33
C ASN A 356 16.17 -18.57 1.54
N ILE A 357 16.14 -18.66 0.20
CA ILE A 357 15.20 -17.89 -0.62
C ILE A 357 13.78 -18.41 -0.38
N LYS A 358 13.58 -19.74 -0.35
CA LYS A 358 12.26 -20.33 -0.05
C LYS A 358 11.74 -19.87 1.31
N LYS A 359 12.57 -19.90 2.35
CA LYS A 359 12.22 -19.39 3.68
C LYS A 359 11.88 -17.90 3.66
N ALA A 360 12.63 -17.08 2.93
CA ALA A 360 12.31 -15.65 2.79
C ALA A 360 10.98 -15.42 2.07
N MET A 361 10.69 -16.19 1.02
CA MET A 361 9.42 -16.19 0.30
C MET A 361 8.25 -16.64 1.18
N ASP A 362 8.43 -17.67 2.01
CA ASP A 362 7.40 -18.15 2.95
C ASP A 362 7.08 -17.10 3.99
N LYS A 363 8.09 -16.42 4.52
CA LYS A 363 7.89 -15.30 5.44
C LYS A 363 7.18 -14.14 4.75
N ALA A 364 7.50 -13.84 3.50
CA ALA A 364 6.76 -12.84 2.72
C ALA A 364 5.30 -13.25 2.49
N ALA A 365 5.01 -14.53 2.22
CA ALA A 365 3.64 -15.01 2.13
C ALA A 365 2.85 -14.75 3.42
N LEU A 366 3.46 -14.94 4.60
CA LEU A 366 2.85 -14.59 5.88
C LEU A 366 2.62 -13.07 6.03
N THR A 367 3.62 -12.24 5.72
CA THR A 367 3.52 -10.77 5.82
C THR A 367 2.38 -10.18 4.98
N TRP A 368 2.15 -10.70 3.78
CA TRP A 368 1.12 -10.20 2.87
C TRP A 368 -0.13 -11.09 2.78
N ASN A 369 -0.30 -12.05 3.71
CA ASN A 369 -1.45 -12.96 3.78
C ASN A 369 -1.73 -13.75 2.48
N ALA A 370 -0.67 -14.12 1.78
CA ALA A 370 -0.72 -14.95 0.58
C ALA A 370 -0.52 -16.43 0.95
N ASN A 371 -0.99 -17.35 0.11
CA ASN A 371 -0.60 -18.76 0.26
C ASN A 371 0.84 -18.99 -0.20
N GLN A 372 1.27 -18.26 -1.23
CA GLN A 372 2.63 -18.30 -1.78
C GLN A 372 3.06 -16.89 -2.21
N THR A 373 4.35 -16.60 -2.07
CA THR A 373 4.97 -15.40 -2.61
C THR A 373 6.19 -15.78 -3.44
N TYR A 374 6.36 -15.15 -4.60
CA TYR A 374 7.56 -15.29 -5.44
C TYR A 374 8.28 -13.96 -5.53
N PHE A 375 9.61 -13.99 -5.45
CA PHE A 375 10.46 -12.82 -5.67
C PHE A 375 10.77 -12.64 -7.16
N SER A 376 10.69 -11.41 -7.65
CA SER A 376 11.03 -11.03 -9.02
C SER A 376 12.11 -9.95 -9.01
N THR A 377 13.16 -10.16 -9.81
CA THR A 377 14.33 -9.28 -9.90
C THR A 377 14.30 -8.37 -11.13
N ASN A 378 13.19 -8.32 -11.87
CA ASN A 378 13.06 -7.47 -13.07
C ASN A 378 11.77 -6.62 -13.04
N GLY A 379 11.40 -6.20 -11.84
CA GLY A 379 10.28 -5.31 -11.54
C GLY A 379 8.91 -5.96 -11.77
N THR A 380 7.89 -5.23 -11.34
CA THR A 380 6.48 -5.63 -11.50
C THR A 380 6.08 -5.75 -12.96
N SER A 381 6.76 -5.02 -13.85
CA SER A 381 6.63 -5.21 -15.29
C SER A 381 6.82 -6.66 -15.72
N THR A 382 7.68 -7.41 -15.05
CA THR A 382 7.94 -8.83 -15.32
C THR A 382 7.00 -9.72 -14.52
N ALA A 383 6.72 -9.37 -13.27
CA ALA A 383 5.72 -10.05 -12.43
C ALA A 383 4.35 -10.14 -13.12
N ASN A 384 3.89 -9.03 -13.72
CA ASN A 384 2.66 -8.96 -14.48
C ASN A 384 2.63 -9.93 -15.67
N LYS A 385 3.74 -10.04 -16.41
CA LYS A 385 3.83 -10.97 -17.55
C LYS A 385 3.80 -12.42 -17.10
N ILE A 386 4.50 -12.76 -16.01
CA ILE A 386 4.49 -14.10 -15.42
C ILE A 386 3.06 -14.51 -15.08
N VAL A 387 2.31 -13.66 -14.37
CA VAL A 387 0.92 -13.95 -13.99
C VAL A 387 0.03 -14.10 -15.22
N VAL A 388 0.07 -13.16 -16.17
CA VAL A 388 -0.73 -13.22 -17.40
C VAL A 388 -0.42 -14.49 -18.20
N GLN A 389 0.86 -14.79 -18.45
CA GLN A 389 1.29 -15.97 -19.21
C GLN A 389 0.88 -17.28 -18.49
N SER A 390 0.92 -17.32 -17.16
CA SER A 390 0.58 -18.53 -16.40
C SER A 390 -0.91 -18.87 -16.39
N LEU A 391 -1.78 -17.88 -16.63
CA LEU A 391 -3.23 -17.99 -16.45
C LEU A 391 -4.03 -17.91 -17.75
N THR A 392 -3.40 -17.54 -18.86
CA THR A 392 -4.07 -17.30 -20.13
C THR A 392 -3.41 -18.07 -21.26
N ARG A 393 -4.20 -18.36 -22.29
CA ARG A 393 -3.78 -19.04 -23.52
C ARG A 393 -4.22 -18.22 -24.74
N PRO A 394 -3.66 -18.50 -25.92
CA PRO A 394 -4.13 -17.89 -27.15
C PRO A 394 -5.64 -18.03 -27.32
N GLY A 395 -6.33 -16.92 -27.55
CA GLY A 395 -7.78 -16.88 -27.74
C GLY A 395 -8.65 -16.71 -26.48
N ASP A 396 -8.07 -16.80 -25.28
CA ASP A 396 -8.77 -16.44 -24.04
C ASP A 396 -9.06 -14.94 -23.99
N ILE A 397 -10.17 -14.55 -23.35
CA ILE A 397 -10.56 -13.15 -23.16
C ILE A 397 -10.10 -12.67 -21.77
N VAL A 398 -9.46 -11.51 -21.73
CA VAL A 398 -9.03 -10.85 -20.50
C VAL A 398 -9.70 -9.49 -20.40
N LEU A 399 -10.51 -9.31 -19.35
CA LEU A 399 -11.07 -8.02 -18.99
C LEU A 399 -9.97 -7.20 -18.31
N ILE A 400 -9.63 -6.05 -18.89
CA ILE A 400 -8.46 -5.28 -18.47
C ILE A 400 -8.82 -3.81 -18.27
N ASP A 401 -8.46 -3.28 -17.09
CA ASP A 401 -8.47 -1.85 -16.81
C ASP A 401 -7.63 -1.11 -17.86
N ARG A 402 -8.26 -0.17 -18.57
CA ARG A 402 -7.59 0.57 -19.63
C ARG A 402 -6.50 1.51 -19.11
N ASN A 403 -6.61 1.95 -17.86
CA ASN A 403 -5.60 2.76 -17.15
C ASN A 403 -4.52 1.88 -16.48
N CYS A 404 -4.26 0.68 -17.02
CA CYS A 404 -3.24 -0.21 -16.51
C CYS A 404 -1.87 0.02 -17.15
N HIS A 405 -0.83 -0.44 -16.47
CA HIS A 405 0.55 -0.30 -16.94
C HIS A 405 0.80 -1.09 -18.24
N LYS A 406 1.63 -0.54 -19.14
CA LYS A 406 1.97 -1.16 -20.43
C LYS A 406 2.45 -2.62 -20.36
N SER A 407 2.99 -3.07 -19.22
CA SER A 407 3.43 -4.46 -19.03
C SER A 407 2.34 -5.50 -19.22
N HIS A 408 1.10 -5.18 -18.85
CA HIS A 408 -0.03 -6.12 -18.98
C HIS A 408 -0.31 -6.40 -20.45
N HIS A 409 -0.33 -5.35 -21.26
CA HIS A 409 -0.47 -5.42 -22.71
C HIS A 409 0.62 -6.29 -23.36
N TYR A 410 1.89 -6.13 -22.95
CA TYR A 410 2.96 -7.02 -23.39
C TYR A 410 2.74 -8.47 -22.94
N GLY A 411 2.22 -8.69 -21.73
CA GLY A 411 1.83 -10.02 -21.27
C GLY A 411 0.76 -10.65 -22.18
N LEU A 412 -0.26 -9.87 -22.55
CA LEU A 412 -1.33 -10.32 -23.46
C LEU A 412 -0.80 -10.61 -24.87
N VAL A 413 0.08 -9.77 -25.40
CA VAL A 413 0.76 -10.02 -26.70
C VAL A 413 1.52 -11.33 -26.66
N LEU A 414 2.33 -11.57 -25.62
CA LEU A 414 3.13 -12.79 -25.47
C LEU A 414 2.25 -14.03 -25.29
N ALA A 415 1.19 -13.94 -24.49
CA ALA A 415 0.26 -15.04 -24.24
C ALA A 415 -0.71 -15.29 -25.41
N GLY A 416 -0.93 -14.30 -26.29
CA GLY A 416 -1.94 -14.35 -27.35
C GLY A 416 -3.39 -14.21 -26.86
N ALA A 417 -3.59 -13.67 -25.66
CA ALA A 417 -4.92 -13.43 -25.10
C ALA A 417 -5.52 -12.12 -25.64
N TYR A 418 -6.84 -12.07 -25.73
CA TYR A 418 -7.58 -10.95 -26.29
C TYR A 418 -8.02 -9.97 -25.19
N PRO A 419 -7.48 -8.73 -25.15
CA PRO A 419 -7.96 -7.71 -24.25
C PRO A 419 -9.39 -7.27 -24.60
N LEU A 420 -10.26 -7.26 -23.60
CA LEU A 420 -11.46 -6.43 -23.55
C LEU A 420 -11.20 -5.29 -22.57
N TYR A 421 -11.10 -4.08 -23.08
CA TYR A 421 -10.81 -2.90 -22.26
C TYR A 421 -12.04 -2.46 -21.47
N LEU A 422 -11.81 -2.14 -20.20
CA LEU A 422 -12.81 -1.61 -19.29
C LEU A 422 -12.53 -0.13 -19.03
N ASP A 423 -13.55 0.68 -19.26
CA ASP A 423 -13.44 2.12 -19.13
C ASP A 423 -13.54 2.54 -17.66
N ALA A 424 -12.58 3.36 -17.24
CA ALA A 424 -12.64 4.07 -15.96
C ALA A 424 -13.56 5.29 -16.09
N TYR A 425 -14.21 5.69 -14.99
CA TYR A 425 -14.99 6.93 -15.01
C TYR A 425 -14.09 8.16 -15.25
N GLU A 426 -14.58 9.12 -16.01
CA GLU A 426 -13.86 10.32 -16.38
C GLU A 426 -14.00 11.43 -15.33
N LEU A 427 -12.96 12.25 -15.19
CA LEU A 427 -12.98 13.49 -14.41
C LEU A 427 -12.45 14.65 -15.27
N PRO A 428 -13.24 15.13 -16.26
CA PRO A 428 -12.79 16.08 -17.27
C PRO A 428 -12.21 17.37 -16.66
N GLN A 429 -12.82 17.87 -15.57
CA GLN A 429 -12.41 19.08 -14.86
C GLN A 429 -10.96 19.04 -14.31
N PHE A 430 -10.37 17.84 -14.19
CA PHE A 430 -9.01 17.65 -13.72
C PHE A 430 -8.12 16.96 -14.77
N ALA A 431 -8.67 16.65 -15.96
CA ALA A 431 -8.02 15.87 -17.00
C ALA A 431 -7.39 14.56 -16.45
N VAL A 432 -8.14 13.83 -15.62
CA VAL A 432 -7.73 12.53 -15.07
C VAL A 432 -8.84 11.49 -15.20
N TYR A 433 -8.45 10.22 -15.17
CA TYR A 433 -9.38 9.10 -15.03
C TYR A 433 -9.42 8.62 -13.60
N GLY A 434 -10.61 8.15 -13.19
CA GLY A 434 -10.82 7.47 -11.93
C GLY A 434 -10.50 5.98 -12.02
N ALA A 435 -11.50 5.16 -11.69
CA ALA A 435 -11.41 3.71 -11.61
C ALA A 435 -12.54 3.05 -12.41
N VAL A 436 -12.41 1.75 -12.70
CA VAL A 436 -13.41 0.97 -13.42
C VAL A 436 -14.54 0.60 -12.47
N SER A 437 -15.75 1.09 -12.74
CA SER A 437 -16.91 0.83 -11.89
C SER A 437 -17.33 -0.65 -11.94
N LEU A 438 -17.95 -1.12 -10.85
CA LEU A 438 -18.51 -2.48 -10.83
C LEU A 438 -19.67 -2.65 -11.82
N HIS A 439 -20.36 -1.55 -12.16
CA HIS A 439 -21.34 -1.55 -13.23
C HIS A 439 -20.66 -1.90 -14.57
N THR A 440 -19.55 -1.23 -14.92
CA THR A 440 -18.79 -1.48 -16.16
C THR A 440 -18.35 -2.94 -16.24
N ILE A 441 -17.79 -3.48 -15.14
CA ILE A 441 -17.31 -4.87 -15.08
C ILE A 441 -18.47 -5.85 -15.27
N LYS A 442 -19.58 -5.68 -14.53
CA LYS A 442 -20.74 -6.57 -14.65
C LYS A 442 -21.38 -6.50 -16.03
N LYS A 443 -21.48 -5.30 -16.61
CA LYS A 443 -22.00 -5.12 -17.96
C LYS A 443 -21.16 -5.91 -18.97
N ALA A 444 -19.84 -5.78 -18.94
CA ALA A 444 -18.96 -6.51 -19.85
C ALA A 444 -19.11 -8.04 -19.72
N LEU A 445 -19.20 -8.56 -18.49
CA LEU A 445 -19.41 -9.99 -18.27
C LEU A 445 -20.77 -10.48 -18.76
N LEU A 446 -21.84 -9.72 -18.51
CA LEU A 446 -23.20 -10.05 -18.95
C LEU A 446 -23.35 -9.95 -20.47
N ASP A 447 -22.70 -8.98 -21.11
CA ASP A 447 -22.68 -8.85 -22.57
C ASP A 447 -21.97 -10.05 -23.21
N LEU A 448 -20.85 -10.51 -22.63
CA LEU A 448 -20.16 -11.74 -23.06
C LEU A 448 -20.98 -13.00 -22.77
N GLU A 449 -21.73 -13.04 -21.67
CA GLU A 449 -22.68 -14.12 -21.36
C GLU A 449 -23.77 -14.20 -22.44
N ALA A 450 -24.37 -13.05 -22.80
CA ALA A 450 -25.37 -12.96 -23.85
C ALA A 450 -24.82 -13.34 -25.24
N ALA A 451 -23.54 -13.03 -25.51
CA ALA A 451 -22.85 -13.42 -26.73
C ALA A 451 -22.35 -14.88 -26.73
N GLY A 452 -22.54 -15.64 -25.65
CA GLY A 452 -22.08 -17.02 -25.53
C GLY A 452 -20.55 -17.17 -25.45
N GLN A 453 -19.84 -16.13 -25.01
CA GLN A 453 -18.38 -16.05 -24.95
C GLN A 453 -17.84 -16.04 -23.51
N LEU A 454 -18.72 -16.11 -22.50
CA LEU A 454 -18.33 -16.04 -21.08
C LEU A 454 -17.35 -17.15 -20.68
N ASP A 455 -17.42 -18.34 -21.29
CA ASP A 455 -16.53 -19.47 -21.03
C ASP A 455 -15.06 -19.21 -21.43
N ARG A 456 -14.84 -18.27 -22.35
CA ARG A 456 -13.51 -17.81 -22.78
C ARG A 456 -12.91 -16.77 -21.86
N VAL A 457 -13.70 -16.17 -20.97
CA VAL A 457 -13.20 -15.19 -20.00
C VAL A 457 -12.38 -15.90 -18.93
N ARG A 458 -11.09 -15.53 -18.84
CA ARG A 458 -10.16 -16.13 -17.87
C ARG A 458 -9.75 -15.21 -16.73
N MET A 459 -9.60 -13.92 -17.02
CA MET A 459 -9.01 -13.00 -16.05
C MET A 459 -9.71 -11.65 -16.05
N LEU A 460 -9.86 -11.10 -14.85
CA LEU A 460 -10.12 -9.68 -14.62
C LEU A 460 -8.85 -9.04 -14.03
N LEU A 461 -8.37 -8.00 -14.68
CA LEU A 461 -7.15 -7.29 -14.34
C LEU A 461 -7.45 -5.84 -14.00
N LEU A 462 -7.17 -5.43 -12.75
CA LEU A 462 -7.45 -4.09 -12.24
C LEU A 462 -6.22 -3.50 -11.52
N THR A 463 -6.03 -2.19 -11.62
CA THR A 463 -4.94 -1.47 -10.94
C THR A 463 -5.41 -0.97 -9.57
N ASN A 464 -4.83 -1.44 -8.46
CA ASN A 464 -5.25 -1.04 -7.12
C ASN A 464 -4.07 -0.64 -6.20
N CYS A 465 -3.94 0.58 -5.72
CA CYS A 465 -4.73 1.76 -6.08
C CYS A 465 -4.36 2.28 -7.47
N THR A 466 -5.21 3.15 -8.03
CA THR A 466 -4.86 3.95 -9.20
C THR A 466 -3.69 4.88 -8.88
N PHE A 467 -3.06 5.46 -9.91
CA PHE A 467 -1.91 6.35 -9.70
C PHE A 467 -2.25 7.55 -8.80
N ASP A 468 -3.45 8.12 -8.96
CA ASP A 468 -3.95 9.28 -8.19
C ASP A 468 -4.51 8.88 -6.81
N GLY A 469 -4.47 7.59 -6.47
CA GLY A 469 -4.81 7.08 -5.14
C GLY A 469 -6.24 6.61 -4.96
N VAL A 470 -7.00 6.39 -6.04
CA VAL A 470 -8.33 5.77 -5.93
C VAL A 470 -8.16 4.29 -5.60
N VAL A 471 -8.69 3.85 -4.47
CA VAL A 471 -8.58 2.49 -3.94
C VAL A 471 -9.92 1.77 -4.12
N TYR A 472 -9.89 0.60 -4.76
CA TYR A 472 -11.07 -0.24 -4.94
C TYR A 472 -11.56 -0.81 -3.61
N ASN A 473 -12.74 -1.42 -3.60
CA ASN A 473 -13.14 -2.40 -2.60
C ASN A 473 -12.97 -3.80 -3.22
N PRO A 474 -11.78 -4.44 -3.11
CA PRO A 474 -11.50 -5.69 -3.83
C PRO A 474 -12.46 -6.81 -3.43
N ARG A 475 -12.85 -6.87 -2.16
CA ARG A 475 -13.83 -7.86 -1.67
C ARG A 475 -15.15 -7.74 -2.41
N ARG A 476 -15.73 -6.54 -2.46
CA ARG A 476 -17.00 -6.27 -3.16
C ARG A 476 -16.91 -6.55 -4.66
N VAL A 477 -15.80 -6.17 -5.30
CA VAL A 477 -15.58 -6.44 -6.73
C VAL A 477 -15.54 -7.94 -6.99
N MET A 478 -14.70 -8.67 -6.26
CA MET A 478 -14.55 -10.12 -6.45
C MET A 478 -15.85 -10.87 -6.16
N GLU A 479 -16.57 -10.50 -5.10
CA GLU A 479 -17.87 -11.09 -4.74
C GLU A 479 -18.88 -10.98 -5.89
N GLU A 480 -19.16 -9.77 -6.38
CA GLU A 480 -20.19 -9.59 -7.42
C GLU A 480 -19.76 -10.16 -8.78
N VAL A 481 -18.46 -10.18 -9.07
CA VAL A 481 -17.92 -10.79 -10.30
C VAL A 481 -18.03 -12.32 -10.26
N LEU A 482 -17.70 -12.95 -9.12
CA LEU A 482 -17.82 -14.41 -8.94
C LEU A 482 -19.26 -14.90 -9.03
N ALA A 483 -20.24 -14.03 -8.76
CA ALA A 483 -21.66 -14.34 -8.97
C ALA A 483 -22.03 -14.52 -10.45
N ILE A 484 -21.28 -13.91 -11.37
CA ILE A 484 -21.48 -14.02 -12.82
C ILE A 484 -20.54 -15.08 -13.42
N LYS A 485 -19.25 -15.03 -13.07
CA LYS A 485 -18.21 -15.96 -13.55
C LYS A 485 -17.47 -16.60 -12.36
N PRO A 486 -17.94 -17.76 -11.86
CA PRO A 486 -17.44 -18.35 -10.60
C PRO A 486 -15.97 -18.80 -10.59
N ASP A 487 -15.35 -18.97 -11.74
CA ASP A 487 -14.00 -19.53 -11.94
C ASP A 487 -12.99 -18.52 -12.51
N ILE A 488 -13.34 -17.22 -12.59
CA ILE A 488 -12.45 -16.17 -13.11
C ILE A 488 -11.26 -15.93 -12.16
N CYS A 489 -10.09 -15.67 -12.74
CA CYS A 489 -8.91 -15.24 -12.01
C CYS A 489 -8.89 -13.72 -11.84
N PHE A 490 -8.48 -13.24 -10.68
CA PHE A 490 -8.27 -11.82 -10.42
C PHE A 490 -6.78 -11.51 -10.38
N LEU A 491 -6.33 -10.55 -11.19
CA LEU A 491 -5.02 -9.93 -11.06
C LEU A 491 -5.19 -8.49 -10.59
N TRP A 492 -4.83 -8.24 -9.34
CA TRP A 492 -4.75 -6.92 -8.76
C TRP A 492 -3.32 -6.38 -8.89
N ASP A 493 -3.11 -5.42 -9.79
CA ASP A 493 -1.82 -4.73 -9.88
C ASP A 493 -1.69 -3.73 -8.73
N GLU A 494 -1.09 -4.20 -7.64
CA GLU A 494 -0.84 -3.44 -6.42
C GLU A 494 0.58 -2.84 -6.36
N ALA A 495 1.13 -2.49 -7.53
CA ALA A 495 2.46 -1.90 -7.65
C ALA A 495 2.68 -0.70 -6.70
N TRP A 496 1.64 0.11 -6.47
CA TRP A 496 1.65 1.31 -5.66
C TRP A 496 1.12 1.13 -4.23
N TYR A 497 0.74 -0.10 -3.84
CA TYR A 497 -0.06 -0.33 -2.63
C TYR A 497 0.51 -1.41 -1.68
N ALA A 498 1.76 -1.84 -1.89
CA ALA A 498 2.41 -2.88 -1.10
C ALA A 498 2.49 -2.60 0.42
N PHE A 499 2.53 -1.32 0.82
CA PHE A 499 2.59 -0.91 2.22
C PHE A 499 1.24 -1.06 2.94
N ALA A 500 0.12 -1.16 2.22
CA ALA A 500 -1.22 -1.08 2.79
C ALA A 500 -1.51 -2.18 3.81
N THR A 501 -0.89 -3.35 3.68
CA THR A 501 -1.02 -4.45 4.65
C THR A 501 -0.59 -4.04 6.07
N ALA A 502 0.32 -3.06 6.20
CA ALA A 502 0.91 -2.71 7.48
C ALA A 502 -0.08 -2.02 8.44
N VAL A 503 -1.17 -1.42 7.93
CA VAL A 503 -2.13 -0.65 8.73
C VAL A 503 -3.57 -1.14 8.52
N PRO A 504 -4.38 -1.29 9.59
CA PRO A 504 -5.64 -2.03 9.51
C PRO A 504 -6.68 -1.41 8.58
N TRP A 505 -6.76 -0.08 8.50
CA TRP A 505 -7.74 0.59 7.63
C TRP A 505 -7.45 0.40 6.14
N ALA A 506 -6.19 0.39 5.71
CA ALA A 506 -5.81 0.16 4.32
C ALA A 506 -5.74 -1.34 3.98
N ARG A 507 -5.33 -2.17 4.95
CA ARG A 507 -5.20 -3.63 4.82
C ARG A 507 -6.47 -4.29 4.30
N GLN A 508 -7.65 -3.86 4.78
CA GLN A 508 -8.94 -4.41 4.34
C GLN A 508 -9.23 -4.21 2.84
N ARG A 509 -8.53 -3.28 2.18
CA ARG A 509 -8.64 -2.99 0.73
C ARG A 509 -7.45 -3.54 -0.08
N THR A 510 -6.72 -4.50 0.47
CA THR A 510 -5.72 -5.28 -0.27
C THR A 510 -6.33 -6.56 -0.84
N ALA A 511 -5.81 -7.02 -1.97
CA ALA A 511 -6.31 -8.20 -2.67
C ALA A 511 -6.24 -9.47 -1.83
N MET A 512 -5.11 -9.72 -1.15
CA MET A 512 -4.88 -10.96 -0.40
C MET A 512 -5.79 -11.08 0.83
N ILE A 513 -6.01 -9.97 1.54
CA ILE A 513 -6.91 -9.93 2.71
C ILE A 513 -8.37 -10.07 2.26
N ALA A 514 -8.74 -9.39 1.18
CA ALA A 514 -10.08 -9.54 0.61
C ALA A 514 -10.35 -10.99 0.16
N ALA A 515 -9.35 -11.67 -0.42
CA ALA A 515 -9.46 -13.07 -0.82
C ALA A 515 -9.66 -14.02 0.38
N GLU A 516 -8.89 -13.87 1.46
CA GLU A 516 -9.09 -14.62 2.70
C GLU A 516 -10.50 -14.42 3.29
N GLN A 517 -10.96 -13.16 3.34
CA GLN A 517 -12.28 -12.85 3.86
C GLN A 517 -13.38 -13.49 3.02
N LEU A 518 -13.21 -13.57 1.70
CA LEU A 518 -14.15 -14.25 0.82
C LEU A 518 -14.13 -15.77 1.03
N GLU A 519 -12.96 -16.39 1.18
CA GLU A 519 -12.86 -17.83 1.50
C GLU A 519 -13.58 -18.16 2.82
N SER A 520 -13.36 -17.33 3.84
CA SER A 520 -14.02 -17.46 5.14
C SER A 520 -15.53 -17.24 5.04
N MET A 521 -15.97 -16.25 4.24
CA MET A 521 -17.38 -15.98 4.00
C MET A 521 -18.07 -17.15 3.29
N LEU A 522 -17.50 -17.64 2.18
CA LEU A 522 -18.08 -18.69 1.34
C LEU A 522 -18.17 -20.04 2.07
N SER A 523 -17.24 -20.31 2.99
CA SER A 523 -17.26 -21.53 3.81
C SER A 523 -18.24 -21.47 5.00
N SER A 524 -18.80 -20.29 5.31
CA SER A 524 -19.67 -20.12 6.46
C SER A 524 -21.12 -20.59 6.21
N GLN A 525 -21.71 -21.26 7.21
CA GLN A 525 -23.12 -21.67 7.16
C GLN A 525 -24.09 -20.47 7.10
N LYS A 526 -23.71 -19.36 7.76
CA LYS A 526 -24.45 -18.10 7.73
C LYS A 526 -24.62 -17.61 6.29
N TYR A 527 -23.51 -17.55 5.56
CA TYR A 527 -23.52 -17.11 4.17
C TYR A 527 -24.30 -18.07 3.28
N ALA A 528 -24.18 -19.38 3.47
CA ALA A 528 -24.98 -20.36 2.72
C ALA A 528 -26.50 -20.16 2.92
N LYS A 529 -26.94 -19.70 4.11
CA LYS A 529 -28.34 -19.31 4.36
C LYS A 529 -28.70 -18.00 3.68
N GLU A 530 -27.86 -16.98 3.79
CA GLU A 530 -28.03 -15.67 3.14
C GLU A 530 -28.12 -15.81 1.62
N TYR A 531 -27.20 -16.57 1.02
CA TYR A 531 -27.19 -16.88 -0.40
C TYR A 531 -28.48 -17.58 -0.85
N ARG A 532 -29.01 -18.54 -0.08
CA ARG A 532 -30.29 -19.19 -0.42
C ARG A 532 -31.46 -18.19 -0.44
N GLN A 533 -31.49 -17.25 0.50
CA GLN A 533 -32.51 -16.20 0.55
C GLN A 533 -32.36 -15.22 -0.61
N TRP A 534 -31.14 -14.78 -0.90
CA TRP A 534 -30.83 -13.91 -2.04
C TRP A 534 -31.15 -14.60 -3.38
N ARG A 535 -30.79 -15.88 -3.55
CA ARG A 535 -31.10 -16.66 -4.76
C ARG A 535 -32.60 -16.77 -4.97
N ALA A 536 -33.38 -16.95 -3.91
CA ALA A 536 -34.84 -16.95 -3.98
C ALA A 536 -35.39 -15.57 -4.40
N SER A 537 -34.82 -14.47 -3.91
CA SER A 537 -35.23 -13.11 -4.30
C SER A 537 -34.83 -12.72 -5.73
N MET A 538 -33.84 -13.40 -6.30
CA MET A 538 -33.40 -13.26 -7.69
C MET A 538 -34.16 -14.16 -8.67
N ASN A 539 -35.06 -15.02 -8.20
CA ASN A 539 -35.85 -15.89 -9.08
C ASN A 539 -36.77 -15.05 -9.99
N GLY A 540 -36.72 -15.31 -11.30
CA GLY A 540 -37.47 -14.56 -12.31
C GLY A 540 -36.93 -13.15 -12.61
N VAL A 541 -35.81 -12.72 -11.99
CA VAL A 541 -35.15 -11.45 -12.33
C VAL A 541 -34.34 -11.63 -13.60
N ASP A 542 -34.71 -10.87 -14.64
CA ASP A 542 -33.98 -10.79 -15.90
C ASP A 542 -32.48 -10.51 -15.68
N ARG A 543 -31.62 -11.25 -16.40
CA ARG A 543 -30.17 -11.09 -16.39
C ARG A 543 -29.72 -9.67 -16.72
N ALA A 544 -30.44 -8.95 -17.59
CA ALA A 544 -30.14 -7.56 -17.89
C ALA A 544 -30.21 -6.64 -16.65
N LYS A 545 -30.99 -7.01 -15.62
CA LYS A 545 -31.13 -6.25 -14.37
C LYS A 545 -30.02 -6.56 -13.35
N TRP A 546 -29.13 -7.51 -13.62
CA TRP A 546 -28.03 -7.86 -12.69
C TRP A 546 -26.98 -6.76 -12.61
N VAL A 547 -26.83 -5.95 -13.67
CA VAL A 547 -25.84 -4.87 -13.74
C VAL A 547 -26.02 -3.81 -12.65
N THR A 548 -27.26 -3.48 -12.25
CA THR A 548 -27.57 -2.49 -11.21
C THR A 548 -27.84 -3.10 -9.82
N ARG A 549 -27.91 -4.43 -9.71
CA ARG A 549 -28.22 -5.12 -8.44
C ARG A 549 -26.97 -5.64 -7.74
N ARG A 550 -27.04 -5.75 -6.42
CA ARG A 550 -26.04 -6.45 -5.60
C ARG A 550 -26.12 -7.95 -5.85
N LEU A 551 -25.00 -8.56 -6.22
CA LEU A 551 -24.92 -9.98 -6.53
C LEU A 551 -24.15 -10.74 -5.44
N LEU A 552 -24.59 -11.96 -5.13
CA LEU A 552 -23.92 -12.84 -4.19
C LEU A 552 -23.41 -14.09 -4.92
N PRO A 553 -22.12 -14.46 -4.77
CA PRO A 553 -21.57 -15.67 -5.38
C PRO A 553 -22.15 -16.95 -4.78
N ASP A 554 -22.25 -17.98 -5.62
CA ASP A 554 -22.66 -19.31 -5.19
C ASP A 554 -21.53 -19.97 -4.38
N PRO A 555 -21.74 -20.28 -3.08
CA PRO A 555 -20.69 -20.87 -2.24
C PRO A 555 -20.22 -22.24 -2.70
N GLU A 556 -21.02 -22.98 -3.48
CA GLU A 556 -20.63 -24.30 -3.99
C GLU A 556 -19.82 -24.22 -5.29
N ARG A 557 -19.91 -23.11 -6.02
CA ARG A 557 -19.30 -22.95 -7.36
C ARG A 557 -18.17 -21.94 -7.41
N ALA A 558 -18.21 -20.91 -6.58
CA ALA A 558 -17.22 -19.85 -6.60
C ALA A 558 -15.84 -20.37 -6.16
N ARG A 559 -14.82 -20.05 -6.95
CA ARG A 559 -13.42 -20.36 -6.67
C ARG A 559 -12.64 -19.07 -6.47
N ILE A 560 -11.96 -18.95 -5.34
CA ILE A 560 -11.13 -17.79 -5.02
C ILE A 560 -9.75 -17.99 -5.66
N ARG A 561 -9.50 -17.23 -6.73
CA ARG A 561 -8.28 -17.31 -7.56
C ARG A 561 -7.68 -15.93 -7.75
N VAL A 562 -6.84 -15.50 -6.81
CA VAL A 562 -6.40 -14.11 -6.68
C VAL A 562 -4.89 -14.00 -6.70
N TYR A 563 -4.40 -13.04 -7.50
CA TYR A 563 -3.01 -12.70 -7.67
C TYR A 563 -2.83 -11.20 -7.41
N ALA A 564 -1.76 -10.85 -6.71
CA ALA A 564 -1.35 -9.45 -6.54
C ALA A 564 0.12 -9.27 -6.85
N THR A 565 0.48 -8.16 -7.49
CA THR A 565 1.85 -7.86 -7.86
C THR A 565 2.32 -6.56 -7.24
N HIS A 566 3.42 -6.60 -6.50
CA HIS A 566 3.95 -5.43 -5.78
C HIS A 566 5.24 -4.94 -6.42
N SER A 567 5.34 -3.62 -6.61
CA SER A 567 6.63 -2.97 -6.88
C SER A 567 7.24 -2.59 -5.53
N THR A 568 7.94 -3.52 -4.90
CA THR A 568 8.52 -3.30 -3.57
C THR A 568 9.37 -2.04 -3.55
N HIS A 569 10.16 -1.78 -4.60
CA HIS A 569 10.99 -0.57 -4.73
C HIS A 569 10.23 0.76 -4.92
N LYS A 570 8.92 0.74 -5.22
CA LYS A 570 8.11 1.97 -5.34
C LYS A 570 7.44 2.35 -4.02
N SER A 571 7.09 1.34 -3.24
CA SER A 571 6.15 1.47 -2.11
C SER A 571 6.80 1.13 -0.77
N LEU A 572 7.96 0.46 -0.78
CA LEU A 572 8.71 -0.05 0.36
C LEU A 572 10.22 0.15 0.14
N SER A 573 11.03 -0.22 1.14
CA SER A 573 12.49 -0.05 1.12
C SER A 573 13.20 -1.19 0.39
N ALA A 574 13.16 -1.20 -0.94
CA ALA A 574 13.88 -2.16 -1.77
C ALA A 574 14.56 -1.51 -2.98
N LEU A 575 15.60 -2.16 -3.53
CA LEU A 575 16.33 -1.67 -4.68
C LEU A 575 15.47 -1.72 -5.95
N ARG A 576 15.68 -0.78 -6.89
CA ARG A 576 14.95 -0.73 -8.17
C ARG A 576 14.97 -2.10 -8.86
N GLN A 577 13.86 -2.48 -9.48
CA GLN A 577 13.58 -3.82 -10.04
C GLN A 577 13.18 -4.90 -9.02
N ALA A 578 13.31 -4.68 -7.71
CA ALA A 578 12.75 -5.60 -6.72
C ALA A 578 11.21 -5.60 -6.77
N SER A 579 10.60 -6.78 -6.89
CA SER A 579 9.15 -6.98 -6.96
C SER A 579 8.74 -8.33 -6.33
N MET A 580 7.47 -8.45 -5.94
CA MET A 580 6.88 -9.68 -5.42
C MET A 580 5.58 -10.01 -6.16
N ILE A 581 5.32 -11.32 -6.32
CA ILE A 581 4.03 -11.87 -6.77
C ILE A 581 3.42 -12.60 -5.57
N HIS A 582 2.21 -12.23 -5.18
CA HIS A 582 1.44 -12.85 -4.10
C HIS A 582 0.29 -13.66 -4.69
N ILE A 583 0.13 -14.90 -4.23
CA ILE A 583 -0.83 -15.85 -4.78
C ILE A 583 -1.72 -16.38 -3.67
N ARG A 584 -3.04 -16.22 -3.86
CA ARG A 584 -4.09 -16.86 -3.09
C ARG A 584 -5.10 -17.47 -4.06
N ASP A 585 -4.75 -18.65 -4.57
CA ASP A 585 -5.54 -19.39 -5.56
C ASP A 585 -5.82 -20.81 -5.04
N GLN A 586 -7.10 -21.08 -4.77
CA GLN A 586 -7.60 -22.36 -4.27
C GLN A 586 -7.27 -23.53 -5.21
N ASP A 587 -7.10 -23.26 -6.50
CA ASP A 587 -6.81 -24.23 -7.55
C ASP A 587 -5.34 -24.19 -8.00
N PHE A 588 -4.48 -23.40 -7.34
CA PHE A 588 -3.08 -23.24 -7.75
C PHE A 588 -2.36 -24.58 -7.91
N LYS A 589 -2.44 -25.44 -6.89
CA LYS A 589 -1.72 -26.72 -6.88
C LYS A 589 -2.23 -27.69 -7.95
N ALA A 590 -3.51 -27.63 -8.27
CA ALA A 590 -4.16 -28.56 -9.18
C ALA A 590 -4.10 -28.10 -10.65
N LEU A 591 -4.18 -26.79 -10.90
CA LEU A 591 -4.40 -26.24 -12.25
C LEU A 591 -3.29 -25.29 -12.73
N THR A 592 -2.54 -24.62 -11.85
CA THR A 592 -1.72 -23.46 -12.25
C THR A 592 -0.25 -23.57 -11.90
N ARG A 593 0.15 -24.38 -10.92
CA ARG A 593 1.53 -24.46 -10.43
C ARG A 593 2.55 -24.64 -11.55
N ASP A 594 2.33 -25.61 -12.44
CA ASP A 594 3.31 -25.97 -13.46
C ASP A 594 3.40 -24.86 -14.54
N ALA A 595 2.26 -24.36 -15.00
CA ALA A 595 2.21 -23.23 -15.93
C ALA A 595 2.84 -21.96 -15.34
N PHE A 596 2.66 -21.73 -14.04
CA PHE A 596 3.28 -20.62 -13.32
C PHE A 596 4.79 -20.79 -13.21
N GLY A 597 5.27 -22.01 -12.89
CA GLY A 597 6.69 -22.34 -12.87
C GLY A 597 7.37 -22.04 -14.20
N GLU A 598 6.80 -22.52 -15.30
CA GLU A 598 7.33 -22.28 -16.65
C GLU A 598 7.29 -20.79 -17.04
N ALA A 599 6.21 -20.08 -16.72
CA ALA A 599 6.13 -18.64 -16.94
C ALA A 599 7.18 -17.87 -16.10
N PHE A 600 7.41 -18.30 -14.86
CA PHE A 600 8.43 -17.72 -13.99
C PHE A 600 9.83 -17.93 -14.56
N LEU A 601 10.15 -19.14 -15.03
CA LEU A 601 11.43 -19.45 -15.69
C LEU A 601 11.62 -18.68 -17.00
N THR A 602 10.56 -18.53 -17.80
CA THR A 602 10.57 -17.77 -19.07
C THR A 602 11.04 -16.32 -18.87
N HIS A 603 10.72 -15.75 -17.71
CA HIS A 603 10.88 -14.32 -17.44
C HIS A 603 11.98 -13.98 -16.43
N THR A 604 12.57 -14.99 -15.80
CA THR A 604 13.58 -14.81 -14.75
C THR A 604 14.97 -15.17 -15.27
N SER A 605 15.97 -14.32 -14.98
CA SER A 605 17.37 -14.60 -15.33
C SER A 605 17.88 -15.84 -14.62
N THR A 606 18.68 -16.67 -15.32
CA THR A 606 19.43 -17.79 -14.72
C THR A 606 20.54 -17.32 -13.77
N SER A 607 20.87 -16.03 -13.81
CA SER A 607 21.82 -15.37 -12.91
C SER A 607 21.11 -14.18 -12.23
N PRO A 608 20.24 -14.44 -11.23
CA PRO A 608 19.50 -13.38 -10.56
C PRO A 608 20.43 -12.52 -9.70
N ASN A 609 20.10 -11.24 -9.56
CA ASN A 609 20.86 -10.32 -8.74
C ASN A 609 20.58 -10.55 -7.25
N GLN A 610 21.60 -10.98 -6.50
CA GLN A 610 21.48 -11.33 -5.09
C GLN A 610 21.17 -10.11 -4.21
N GLN A 611 21.62 -8.91 -4.58
CA GLN A 611 21.33 -7.68 -3.84
C GLN A 611 19.84 -7.31 -3.93
N LEU A 612 19.21 -7.55 -5.08
CA LEU A 612 17.76 -7.36 -5.22
C LEU A 612 16.99 -8.33 -4.31
N LEU A 613 17.37 -9.61 -4.28
CA LEU A 613 16.76 -10.61 -3.41
C LEU A 613 16.93 -10.28 -1.92
N ALA A 614 18.14 -9.83 -1.52
CA ALA A 614 18.41 -9.37 -0.17
C ALA A 614 17.53 -8.18 0.22
N SER A 615 17.36 -7.21 -0.70
CA SER A 615 16.51 -6.05 -0.45
C SER A 615 15.02 -6.42 -0.30
N LEU A 616 14.55 -7.49 -0.96
CA LEU A 616 13.18 -8.01 -0.80
C LEU A 616 12.95 -8.61 0.59
N ASP A 617 13.88 -9.43 1.07
CA ASP A 617 13.81 -10.03 2.41
C ASP A 617 13.92 -8.97 3.52
N LEU A 618 14.79 -7.97 3.33
CA LEU A 618 14.91 -6.81 4.21
C LEU A 618 13.64 -5.95 4.24
N ALA A 619 13.04 -5.67 3.08
CA ALA A 619 11.80 -4.92 2.99
C ALA A 619 10.66 -5.64 3.74
N ARG A 620 10.58 -6.96 3.59
CA ARG A 620 9.65 -7.80 4.36
C ARG A 620 9.87 -7.68 5.86
N ARG A 621 11.13 -7.72 6.35
CA ARG A 621 11.43 -7.50 7.77
C ARG A 621 10.93 -6.15 8.27
N GLN A 622 11.18 -5.10 7.50
CA GLN A 622 10.75 -3.75 7.86
C GLN A 622 9.22 -3.69 7.99
N VAL A 623 8.47 -4.32 7.08
CA VAL A 623 7.00 -4.36 7.17
C VAL A 623 6.53 -5.09 8.43
N ASP A 624 7.10 -6.26 8.74
CA ASP A 624 6.70 -7.06 9.91
C ASP A 624 6.97 -6.37 11.26
N ILE A 625 8.10 -5.68 11.37
CA ILE A 625 8.55 -5.08 12.64
C ILE A 625 8.12 -3.61 12.76
N GLU A 626 8.41 -2.80 11.74
CA GLU A 626 8.27 -1.33 11.78
C GLU A 626 7.08 -0.83 10.95
N GLY A 627 6.49 -1.67 10.10
CA GLY A 627 5.56 -1.26 9.05
C GLY A 627 4.36 -0.48 9.58
N PHE A 628 3.75 -0.93 10.68
CA PHE A 628 2.61 -0.24 11.28
C PHE A 628 2.96 1.21 11.67
N GLN A 629 4.09 1.42 12.34
CA GLN A 629 4.52 2.75 12.78
C GLN A 629 4.92 3.63 11.59
N LEU A 630 5.68 3.09 10.64
CA LEU A 630 6.15 3.82 9.47
C LEU A 630 4.98 4.29 8.60
N VAL A 631 4.08 3.38 8.23
CA VAL A 631 2.94 3.71 7.36
C VAL A 631 1.99 4.66 8.06
N ARG A 632 1.71 4.46 9.36
CA ARG A 632 0.90 5.41 10.14
C ARG A 632 1.51 6.82 10.13
N ASN A 633 2.81 6.95 10.35
CA ASN A 633 3.49 8.25 10.34
C ASN A 633 3.33 8.97 8.98
N VAL A 634 3.40 8.23 7.88
CA VAL A 634 3.22 8.80 6.53
C VAL A 634 1.79 9.27 6.32
N TYR A 635 0.80 8.50 6.77
CA TYR A 635 -0.62 8.92 6.74
C TYR A 635 -0.82 10.21 7.55
N ASP A 636 -0.25 10.30 8.75
CA ASP A 636 -0.29 11.50 9.59
C ASP A 636 0.32 12.71 8.89
N MET A 637 1.51 12.55 8.30
CA MET A 637 2.19 13.61 7.56
C MET A 637 1.37 14.11 6.39
N ALA A 638 0.77 13.21 5.62
CA ALA A 638 -0.09 13.56 4.49
C ALA A 638 -1.34 14.33 4.97
N LEU A 639 -2.02 13.86 6.02
CA LEU A 639 -3.20 14.52 6.58
C LEU A 639 -2.87 15.92 7.17
N VAL A 640 -1.73 16.06 7.85
CA VAL A 640 -1.27 17.36 8.35
C VAL A 640 -0.92 18.31 7.21
N PHE A 641 -0.19 17.84 6.20
CA PHE A 641 0.12 18.64 5.01
C PHE A 641 -1.16 19.14 4.33
N ARG A 642 -2.13 18.24 4.10
CA ARG A 642 -3.46 18.59 3.56
C ARG A 642 -4.13 19.70 4.37
N HIS A 643 -4.13 19.56 5.69
CA HIS A 643 -4.72 20.54 6.59
C HIS A 643 -4.01 21.91 6.52
N ARG A 644 -2.68 21.92 6.45
CA ARG A 644 -1.86 23.16 6.44
C ARG A 644 -2.04 23.94 5.13
N VAL A 645 -2.00 23.26 3.98
CA VAL A 645 -2.27 23.88 2.67
C VAL A 645 -3.64 24.56 2.64
N ARG A 646 -4.66 23.92 3.22
CA ARG A 646 -6.02 24.48 3.29
C ARG A 646 -6.15 25.67 4.23
N LYS A 647 -5.47 25.66 5.38
CA LYS A 647 -5.60 26.72 6.39
C LYS A 647 -4.74 27.95 6.12
N ASP A 648 -3.61 27.79 5.45
CA ASP A 648 -2.76 28.92 5.11
C ASP A 648 -3.44 29.79 4.05
N ARG A 649 -3.77 31.04 4.42
CA ARG A 649 -4.53 31.97 3.57
C ARG A 649 -3.82 32.29 2.26
N LEU A 650 -2.48 32.32 2.27
CA LEU A 650 -1.71 32.66 1.09
C LEU A 650 -1.60 31.45 0.15
N ILE A 651 -1.32 30.27 0.70
CA ILE A 651 -1.26 29.03 -0.07
C ILE A 651 -2.64 28.72 -0.68
N SER A 652 -3.70 28.70 0.14
CA SER A 652 -5.06 28.34 -0.30
C SER A 652 -5.69 29.30 -1.32
N LYS A 653 -5.14 30.52 -1.46
CA LYS A 653 -5.52 31.44 -2.54
C LYS A 653 -5.20 30.85 -3.91
N TRP A 654 -4.05 30.21 -4.05
CA TRP A 654 -3.49 29.74 -5.33
C TRP A 654 -3.54 28.23 -5.51
N PHE A 655 -3.47 27.48 -4.43
CA PHE A 655 -3.38 26.03 -4.44
C PHE A 655 -4.55 25.39 -3.70
N ARG A 656 -5.03 24.26 -4.21
CA ARG A 656 -6.06 23.44 -3.54
C ARG A 656 -5.62 21.98 -3.61
N ILE A 657 -5.93 21.20 -2.58
CA ILE A 657 -5.78 19.75 -2.67
C ILE A 657 -7.12 19.17 -3.06
N LEU A 658 -7.12 18.26 -4.05
CA LEU A 658 -8.31 17.52 -4.44
C LEU A 658 -8.69 16.51 -3.35
N ASP A 659 -9.94 16.56 -2.93
CA ASP A 659 -10.55 15.72 -1.90
C ASP A 659 -11.31 14.53 -2.54
N GLU A 660 -11.88 13.65 -1.72
CA GLU A 660 -12.67 12.49 -2.17
C GLU A 660 -13.80 12.88 -3.12
N SER A 661 -14.55 13.95 -2.85
CA SER A 661 -15.63 14.41 -3.74
C SER A 661 -15.13 14.91 -5.09
N ASP A 662 -13.87 15.32 -5.20
CA ASP A 662 -13.29 15.75 -6.47
C ASP A 662 -12.91 14.52 -7.34
N LEU A 663 -12.40 13.45 -6.71
CA LEU A 663 -11.82 12.29 -7.41
C LEU A 663 -12.71 11.04 -7.43
N VAL A 664 -13.76 10.99 -6.60
CA VAL A 664 -14.71 9.88 -6.49
C VAL A 664 -16.14 10.43 -6.54
N PRO A 665 -16.86 10.24 -7.66
CA PRO A 665 -18.25 10.63 -7.82
C PRO A 665 -19.19 10.06 -6.74
N ASP A 666 -20.26 10.79 -6.45
CA ASP A 666 -21.24 10.51 -5.39
C ASP A 666 -21.85 9.09 -5.49
N GLU A 667 -22.11 8.62 -6.70
CA GLU A 667 -22.67 7.29 -6.97
C GLU A 667 -21.79 6.13 -6.48
N PHE A 668 -20.49 6.38 -6.26
CA PHE A 668 -19.56 5.38 -5.74
C PHE A 668 -19.31 5.51 -4.22
N ARG A 669 -19.86 6.56 -3.58
CA ARG A 669 -19.69 6.90 -2.16
C ARG A 669 -21.00 6.71 -1.39
N ALA A 670 -21.36 5.45 -1.13
CA ALA A 670 -22.57 5.10 -0.36
C ALA A 670 -22.59 5.71 1.06
N SER A 671 -21.41 5.94 1.64
CA SER A 671 -21.21 6.60 2.94
C SER A 671 -21.51 8.12 2.91
N ALA A 672 -21.62 8.70 1.71
CA ALA A 672 -21.69 10.14 1.45
C ALA A 672 -20.46 10.96 1.94
N VAL A 673 -19.39 10.33 2.43
CA VAL A 673 -18.18 11.02 2.88
C VAL A 673 -17.52 11.75 1.71
N SER A 674 -17.42 13.08 1.81
CA SER A 674 -16.99 13.95 0.72
C SER A 674 -15.57 14.51 0.88
N SER A 675 -14.97 14.42 2.07
CA SER A 675 -13.61 14.90 2.30
C SER A 675 -13.02 14.41 3.63
N TYR A 676 -11.70 14.20 3.67
CA TYR A 676 -10.91 14.07 4.91
C TYR A 676 -11.06 15.23 5.92
N ARG A 677 -11.73 16.34 5.56
CA ARG A 677 -12.00 17.51 6.43
C ARG A 677 -12.65 17.14 7.77
N GLN A 678 -13.37 16.03 7.81
CA GLN A 678 -14.21 15.61 8.94
C GLN A 678 -13.46 14.81 10.03
N VAL A 679 -12.21 14.38 9.78
CA VAL A 679 -11.41 13.56 10.72
C VAL A 679 -11.09 14.28 12.04
N ARG A 680 -11.00 15.62 12.05
CA ARG A 680 -10.77 16.42 13.27
C ARG A 680 -12.04 16.76 14.06
N GLN A 681 -13.24 16.47 13.54
CA GLN A 681 -14.53 16.83 14.15
C GLN A 681 -15.32 15.61 14.67
N GLY A 682 -14.67 14.45 14.83
CA GLY A 682 -15.32 13.24 15.36
C GLY A 682 -15.97 12.34 14.32
N ALA A 683 -15.85 12.62 13.02
CA ALA A 683 -16.43 11.81 11.94
C ALA A 683 -15.56 10.59 11.53
N LEU A 684 -14.82 10.02 12.47
CA LEU A 684 -14.02 8.80 12.25
C LEU A 684 -14.92 7.59 11.95
N ALA A 685 -16.14 7.57 12.51
CA ALA A 685 -17.13 6.55 12.22
C ALA A 685 -17.59 6.60 10.76
N GLU A 686 -17.84 7.80 10.23
CA GLU A 686 -18.20 8.00 8.82
C GLU A 686 -17.07 7.56 7.89
N TRP A 687 -15.81 7.89 8.23
CA TRP A 687 -14.66 7.51 7.41
C TRP A 687 -14.38 6.00 7.47
N ASN A 688 -14.52 5.35 8.63
CA ASN A 688 -14.53 3.88 8.70
C ASN A 688 -15.60 3.27 7.80
N GLU A 689 -16.81 3.85 7.83
CA GLU A 689 -17.91 3.38 7.01
C GLU A 689 -17.61 3.51 5.51
N ALA A 690 -16.99 4.62 5.09
CA ALA A 690 -16.52 4.81 3.72
C ALA A 690 -15.52 3.71 3.31
N TRP A 691 -14.47 3.49 4.10
CA TRP A 691 -13.47 2.46 3.81
C TRP A 691 -14.04 1.04 3.81
N ARG A 692 -15.11 0.79 4.57
CA ARG A 692 -15.79 -0.51 4.61
C ARG A 692 -16.74 -0.73 3.44
N SER A 693 -17.55 0.27 3.09
CA SER A 693 -18.75 0.10 2.24
C SER A 693 -18.65 0.70 0.84
N ASP A 694 -17.90 1.80 0.67
CA ASP A 694 -17.85 2.51 -0.60
C ASP A 694 -17.15 1.69 -1.67
N GLN A 695 -17.56 1.89 -2.93
CA GLN A 695 -16.93 1.20 -4.05
C GLN A 695 -15.49 1.67 -4.23
N PHE A 696 -15.25 2.98 -4.04
CA PHE A 696 -13.94 3.60 -4.09
C PHE A 696 -13.73 4.51 -2.88
N VAL A 697 -12.48 4.57 -2.41
CA VAL A 697 -12.00 5.61 -1.49
C VAL A 697 -10.72 6.22 -2.05
N LEU A 698 -10.31 7.35 -1.49
CA LEU A 698 -9.02 7.96 -1.83
C LEU A 698 -7.98 7.57 -0.76
N ASP A 699 -6.74 7.32 -1.17
CA ASP A 699 -5.60 7.17 -0.25
C ASP A 699 -5.07 8.56 0.13
N PRO A 700 -5.03 8.92 1.43
CA PRO A 700 -4.58 10.25 1.85
C PRO A 700 -3.12 10.54 1.50
N THR A 701 -2.28 9.50 1.32
CA THR A 701 -0.85 9.63 0.96
C THR A 701 -0.62 10.03 -0.50
N ARG A 702 -1.66 9.99 -1.33
CA ARG A 702 -1.65 10.42 -2.74
C ARG A 702 -2.27 11.82 -2.84
N VAL A 703 -1.43 12.84 -2.75
CA VAL A 703 -1.87 14.24 -2.63
C VAL A 703 -1.84 14.92 -4.00
N THR A 704 -3.00 14.99 -4.65
CA THR A 704 -3.18 15.75 -5.90
C THR A 704 -3.35 17.23 -5.59
N LEU A 705 -2.32 18.02 -5.86
CA LEU A 705 -2.30 19.47 -5.70
C LEU A 705 -2.80 20.12 -6.98
N PHE A 706 -4.02 20.65 -6.93
CA PHE A 706 -4.62 21.47 -7.98
C PHE A 706 -3.99 22.86 -8.00
N ILE A 707 -3.52 23.26 -9.17
CA ILE A 707 -2.78 24.50 -9.42
C ILE A 707 -3.50 25.43 -10.42
N GLY A 708 -4.72 25.10 -10.86
CA GLY A 708 -5.40 25.80 -11.95
C GLY A 708 -5.51 27.32 -11.78
N LYS A 709 -5.65 27.82 -10.55
CA LYS A 709 -5.72 29.27 -10.26
C LYS A 709 -4.44 30.03 -10.59
N THR A 710 -3.31 29.33 -10.72
CA THR A 710 -2.02 29.96 -11.07
C THR A 710 -1.95 30.37 -12.54
N GLY A 711 -2.76 29.76 -13.41
CA GLY A 711 -2.64 29.90 -14.87
C GLY A 711 -1.37 29.25 -15.44
N MET A 712 -0.70 28.39 -14.66
CA MET A 712 0.47 27.61 -15.07
C MET A 712 0.06 26.14 -15.19
N ASN A 713 0.42 25.48 -16.29
CA ASN A 713 0.15 24.05 -16.46
C ASN A 713 1.02 23.19 -15.51
N GLY A 714 0.63 21.94 -15.30
CA GLY A 714 1.32 21.05 -14.37
C GLY A 714 2.75 20.71 -14.79
N TYR A 715 3.03 20.66 -16.09
CA TYR A 715 4.38 20.41 -16.62
C TYR A 715 5.33 21.56 -16.24
N ASP A 716 4.97 22.80 -16.54
CA ASP A 716 5.78 23.98 -16.21
C ASP A 716 5.92 24.15 -14.71
N PHE A 717 4.87 23.89 -13.94
CA PHE A 717 4.96 23.93 -12.49
C PHE A 717 5.93 22.88 -11.95
N ARG A 718 5.93 21.66 -12.50
CA ARG A 718 6.91 20.63 -12.13
C ARG A 718 8.33 21.05 -12.50
N GLU A 719 8.58 21.34 -13.77
CA GLU A 719 9.94 21.57 -14.27
C GLU A 719 10.51 22.88 -13.73
N LYS A 720 9.84 24.01 -14.00
CA LYS A 720 10.38 25.35 -13.74
C LYS A 720 10.31 25.73 -12.26
N ILE A 721 9.24 25.34 -11.57
CA ILE A 721 9.04 25.70 -10.16
C ILE A 721 9.61 24.63 -9.25
N LEU A 722 9.08 23.40 -9.28
CA LEU A 722 9.48 22.38 -8.30
C LEU A 722 10.93 21.90 -8.53
N MET A 723 11.28 21.47 -9.73
CA MET A 723 12.57 20.83 -10.02
C MET A 723 13.72 21.84 -10.18
N GLU A 724 13.64 22.77 -11.13
CA GLU A 724 14.73 23.70 -11.44
C GLU A 724 14.97 24.70 -10.31
N ARG A 725 13.90 25.31 -9.77
CA ARG A 725 14.04 26.37 -8.75
C ARG A 725 14.21 25.84 -7.34
N PHE A 726 13.58 24.72 -6.98
CA PHE A 726 13.56 24.21 -5.60
C PHE A 726 14.11 22.78 -5.43
N GLY A 727 14.52 22.08 -6.50
CA GLY A 727 15.07 20.73 -6.40
C GLY A 727 14.07 19.67 -5.91
N ILE A 728 12.76 19.92 -6.04
CA ILE A 728 11.69 19.00 -5.63
C ILE A 728 11.29 18.14 -6.84
N GLN A 729 11.50 16.83 -6.71
CA GLN A 729 11.16 15.87 -7.75
C GLN A 729 9.79 15.24 -7.51
N ILE A 730 8.98 15.15 -8.57
CA ILE A 730 7.68 14.48 -8.56
C ILE A 730 7.51 13.67 -9.85
N ASN A 731 6.68 12.62 -9.80
CA ASN A 731 6.55 11.67 -10.90
C ASN A 731 5.44 12.02 -11.90
N LYS A 732 4.30 12.55 -11.44
CA LYS A 732 3.10 12.74 -12.27
C LYS A 732 2.56 14.16 -12.19
N THR A 733 2.12 14.65 -13.34
CA THR A 733 1.41 15.90 -13.53
C THR A 733 0.19 15.65 -14.42
N SER A 734 -0.86 16.44 -14.24
CA SER A 734 -1.93 16.65 -15.21
C SER A 734 -1.78 18.06 -15.79
N ILE A 735 -2.73 18.50 -16.63
CA ILE A 735 -2.78 19.87 -17.17
C ILE A 735 -2.85 20.89 -16.03
N ASN A 736 -3.65 20.64 -14.99
CA ASN A 736 -3.94 21.61 -13.94
C ASN A 736 -3.65 21.13 -12.52
N SER A 737 -2.92 20.02 -12.39
CA SER A 737 -2.54 19.47 -11.09
C SER A 737 -1.19 18.77 -11.13
N VAL A 738 -0.59 18.62 -9.95
CA VAL A 738 0.61 17.83 -9.73
C VAL A 738 0.37 16.82 -8.60
N LEU A 739 0.92 15.61 -8.72
CA LEU A 739 0.74 14.58 -7.71
C LEU A 739 1.98 14.44 -6.82
N LEU A 740 1.76 14.60 -5.52
CA LEU A 740 2.74 14.39 -4.47
C LEU A 740 2.48 13.03 -3.81
N ILE A 741 3.49 12.16 -3.81
CA ILE A 741 3.39 10.83 -3.20
C ILE A 741 4.13 10.85 -1.87
N PHE A 742 3.41 10.61 -0.78
CA PHE A 742 3.97 10.45 0.55
C PHE A 742 4.35 8.98 0.74
N THR A 743 5.65 8.68 0.79
CA THR A 743 6.19 7.34 1.04
C THR A 743 6.78 7.24 2.44
N ILE A 744 7.12 6.03 2.89
CA ILE A 744 7.83 5.77 4.15
C ILE A 744 9.22 6.42 4.24
N GLY A 745 9.76 6.94 3.11
CA GLY A 745 10.99 7.72 3.08
C GLY A 745 10.80 9.22 3.26
N VAL A 746 9.57 9.74 3.27
CA VAL A 746 9.30 11.17 3.45
C VAL A 746 9.51 11.56 4.91
N THR A 747 10.15 12.72 5.14
CA THR A 747 10.41 13.26 6.48
C THR A 747 9.60 14.53 6.76
N TRP A 748 9.39 14.88 8.03
CA TRP A 748 8.76 16.15 8.40
C TRP A 748 9.49 17.36 7.83
N SER A 749 10.82 17.32 7.75
CA SER A 749 11.63 18.37 7.12
C SER A 749 11.28 18.54 5.64
N SER A 750 11.07 17.45 4.91
CA SER A 750 10.63 17.49 3.51
C SER A 750 9.23 18.11 3.38
N VAL A 751 8.31 17.78 4.29
CA VAL A 751 6.96 18.34 4.32
C VAL A 751 6.97 19.84 4.63
N HIS A 752 7.77 20.27 5.61
CA HIS A 752 7.96 21.68 5.94
C HIS A 752 8.59 22.46 4.78
N TYR A 753 9.63 21.91 4.16
CA TYR A 753 10.26 22.50 2.99
C TYR A 753 9.26 22.72 1.85
N LEU A 754 8.42 21.72 1.57
CA LEU A 754 7.36 21.85 0.55
C LEU A 754 6.33 22.93 0.91
N LEU A 755 5.89 23.02 2.17
CA LEU A 755 4.99 24.09 2.62
C LEU A 755 5.62 25.48 2.46
N ASP A 756 6.89 25.64 2.81
CA ASP A 756 7.62 26.90 2.64
C ASP A 756 7.76 27.26 1.16
N VAL A 757 8.06 26.29 0.30
CA VAL A 757 8.10 26.47 -1.16
C VAL A 757 6.74 26.92 -1.68
N LEU A 758 5.66 26.23 -1.34
CA LEU A 758 4.31 26.63 -1.76
C LEU A 758 3.95 28.04 -1.29
N ARG A 759 4.34 28.41 -0.07
CA ARG A 759 4.10 29.76 0.45
C ARG A 759 4.92 30.83 -0.27
N ARG A 760 6.19 30.55 -0.60
CA ARG A 760 7.05 31.46 -1.38
C ARG A 760 6.49 31.66 -2.78
N VAL A 761 6.10 30.58 -3.44
CA VAL A 761 5.50 30.62 -4.79
C VAL A 761 4.16 31.35 -4.76
N ALA A 762 3.31 31.10 -3.77
CA ALA A 762 2.05 31.83 -3.59
C ALA A 762 2.29 33.34 -3.37
N ALA A 763 3.34 33.72 -2.62
CA ALA A 763 3.73 35.12 -2.44
C ALA A 763 4.22 35.78 -3.73
N ASP A 764 4.94 35.03 -4.57
CA ASP A 764 5.37 35.50 -5.89
C ASP A 764 4.15 35.76 -6.79
N PHE A 765 3.19 34.84 -6.85
CA PHE A 765 1.95 35.03 -7.61
C PHE A 765 1.13 36.22 -7.09
N ASP A 766 1.06 36.40 -5.77
CA ASP A 766 0.33 37.52 -5.15
C ASP A 766 0.96 38.88 -5.51
N ARG A 767 2.30 38.97 -5.43
CA ARG A 767 3.05 40.17 -5.87
C ARG A 767 2.88 40.43 -7.36
N GLY A 768 2.99 39.39 -8.17
CA GLY A 768 2.80 39.47 -9.63
C GLY A 768 1.40 39.99 -9.98
N GLN A 769 0.36 39.46 -9.32
CA GLN A 769 -1.02 39.90 -9.52
C GLN A 769 -1.25 41.35 -9.06
N GLY A 770 -0.62 41.78 -7.96
CA GLY A 770 -0.71 43.15 -7.46
C GLY A 770 -0.02 44.19 -8.37
N ALA A 771 1.08 43.81 -9.02
CA ALA A 771 1.81 44.67 -9.95
C ALA A 771 1.30 44.61 -11.40
N ALA A 772 0.45 43.63 -11.73
CA ALA A 772 -0.05 43.39 -13.08
C ALA A 772 -0.85 44.58 -13.65
N SER A 773 -0.64 44.87 -14.93
CA SER A 773 -1.51 45.78 -15.68
C SER A 773 -2.89 45.16 -15.92
N ALA A 774 -3.84 45.93 -16.46
CA ALA A 774 -5.14 45.37 -16.88
C ALA A 774 -4.98 44.29 -17.97
N ALA A 775 -4.04 44.47 -18.89
CA ALA A 775 -3.74 43.50 -19.94
C ALA A 775 -3.12 42.21 -19.38
N ASP A 776 -2.19 42.32 -18.43
CA ASP A 776 -1.57 41.16 -17.78
C ASP A 776 -2.59 40.34 -16.98
N ARG A 777 -3.51 41.02 -16.27
CA ARG A 777 -4.62 40.35 -15.57
C ARG A 777 -5.55 39.63 -16.53
N ALA A 778 -5.85 40.22 -17.68
CA ALA A 778 -6.67 39.57 -18.70
C ALA A 778 -5.95 38.34 -19.30
N LEU A 779 -4.65 38.42 -19.55
CA LEU A 779 -3.86 37.28 -20.03
C LEU A 779 -3.79 36.16 -18.98
N GLN A 780 -3.57 36.49 -17.72
CA GLN A 780 -3.59 35.50 -16.64
C GLN A 780 -4.95 34.81 -16.53
N GLN A 781 -6.04 35.56 -16.59
CA GLN A 781 -7.39 34.99 -16.54
C GLN A 781 -7.64 34.05 -17.72
N ARG A 782 -7.18 34.40 -18.93
CA ARG A 782 -7.27 33.50 -20.10
C ARG A 782 -6.52 32.19 -19.86
N ARG A 783 -5.29 32.23 -19.35
CA ARG A 783 -4.53 31.02 -19.02
C ARG A 783 -5.19 30.17 -17.95
N VAL A 784 -5.85 30.78 -16.96
CA VAL A 784 -6.64 30.04 -15.96
C VAL A 784 -7.80 29.32 -16.64
N VAL A 785 -8.54 30.00 -17.52
CA VAL A 785 -9.66 29.39 -18.28
C VAL A 785 -9.15 28.25 -19.18
N GLU A 786 -8.04 28.44 -19.90
CA GLU A 786 -7.41 27.42 -20.75
C GLU A 786 -7.11 26.12 -20.00
N ILE A 787 -6.62 26.20 -18.75
CA ILE A 787 -6.26 25.01 -17.97
C ILE A 787 -7.35 24.53 -17.02
N THR A 788 -8.54 25.15 -16.99
CA THR A 788 -9.62 24.75 -16.05
C THR A 788 -10.98 24.55 -16.68
N GLU A 789 -11.28 25.24 -17.77
CA GLU A 789 -12.57 25.20 -18.46
C GLU A 789 -12.40 24.69 -19.90
N ASP A 790 -11.41 25.19 -20.65
CA ASP A 790 -11.15 24.81 -22.05
C ASP A 790 -10.19 23.61 -22.16
N LEU A 791 -10.37 22.60 -21.30
CA LEU A 791 -9.53 21.41 -21.29
C LEU A 791 -9.80 20.53 -22.53
N PRO A 792 -8.76 19.89 -23.11
CA PRO A 792 -8.96 18.91 -24.17
C PRO A 792 -9.81 17.74 -23.65
N PRO A 793 -10.62 17.11 -24.54
CA PRO A 793 -11.32 15.90 -24.16
C PRO A 793 -10.31 14.84 -23.72
N LEU A 794 -10.69 14.07 -22.69
CA LEU A 794 -9.95 12.87 -22.34
C LEU A 794 -10.00 11.92 -23.54
N PRO A 795 -8.88 11.25 -23.90
CA PRO A 795 -8.86 10.35 -25.04
C PRO A 795 -9.91 9.26 -24.85
N ASP A 796 -10.70 9.02 -25.89
CA ASP A 796 -11.66 7.92 -25.87
C ASP A 796 -10.92 6.57 -25.92
N PHE A 797 -11.64 5.52 -25.58
CA PHE A 797 -11.14 4.16 -25.70
C PHE A 797 -11.66 3.55 -27.00
N SER A 798 -10.89 3.78 -28.06
CA SER A 798 -11.27 3.38 -29.41
C SER A 798 -11.35 1.87 -29.60
N GLU A 799 -12.18 1.45 -30.55
CA GLU A 799 -12.35 0.05 -30.89
C GLU A 799 -11.17 -0.51 -31.73
N PHE A 800 -11.04 -1.83 -31.74
CA PHE A 800 -10.10 -2.50 -32.66
C PHE A 800 -10.61 -2.43 -34.10
N ASP A 801 -9.73 -2.32 -35.07
CA ASP A 801 -10.14 -2.42 -36.48
C ASP A 801 -10.67 -3.83 -36.80
N THR A 802 -11.53 -3.94 -37.81
CA THR A 802 -12.00 -5.23 -38.31
C THR A 802 -10.88 -6.19 -38.70
N ALA A 803 -9.71 -5.72 -39.14
CA ALA A 803 -8.55 -6.58 -39.39
C ALA A 803 -8.07 -7.32 -38.13
N PHE A 804 -8.32 -6.78 -36.93
CA PHE A 804 -7.80 -7.26 -35.66
C PHE A 804 -8.88 -7.59 -34.62
N ARG A 805 -10.13 -7.80 -35.04
CA ARG A 805 -11.16 -8.43 -34.20
C ARG A 805 -11.19 -9.93 -34.47
N PRO A 806 -11.21 -10.82 -33.48
CA PRO A 806 -11.28 -12.26 -33.76
C PRO A 806 -12.61 -12.68 -34.39
N GLU A 807 -13.73 -12.14 -33.92
CA GLU A 807 -15.09 -12.60 -34.29
C GLU A 807 -15.99 -11.40 -34.60
N GLY A 808 -16.71 -11.43 -35.73
CA GLY A 808 -17.70 -10.44 -36.16
C GLY A 808 -17.60 -9.05 -35.51
N ALA A 809 -18.71 -8.61 -34.90
CA ALA A 809 -18.77 -7.43 -34.05
C ALA A 809 -18.49 -7.81 -32.58
N CYS A 810 -17.23 -8.05 -32.23
CA CYS A 810 -16.79 -8.23 -30.84
C CYS A 810 -16.15 -6.97 -30.25
N ALA A 811 -16.15 -6.86 -28.92
CA ALA A 811 -15.56 -5.74 -28.17
C ALA A 811 -14.08 -5.96 -27.76
N PHE A 812 -13.54 -7.16 -27.95
CA PHE A 812 -12.14 -7.50 -27.69
C PHE A 812 -11.34 -7.60 -28.99
N GLY A 813 -10.01 -7.49 -28.90
CA GLY A 813 -9.12 -7.47 -30.08
C GLY A 813 -7.95 -8.44 -30.01
N ASP A 814 -7.42 -8.78 -31.18
CA ASP A 814 -6.18 -9.54 -31.36
C ASP A 814 -4.98 -8.57 -31.44
N VAL A 815 -4.59 -8.07 -30.27
CA VAL A 815 -3.44 -7.17 -30.13
C VAL A 815 -2.12 -7.85 -30.52
N ARG A 816 -2.02 -9.18 -30.44
CA ARG A 816 -0.80 -9.92 -30.80
C ARG A 816 -0.56 -9.87 -32.30
N SER A 817 -1.57 -10.23 -33.08
CA SER A 817 -1.47 -10.20 -34.54
C SER A 817 -1.17 -8.78 -35.04
N ALA A 818 -1.84 -7.77 -34.49
CA ALA A 818 -1.56 -6.38 -34.81
C ALA A 818 -0.12 -5.95 -34.44
N PHE A 819 0.37 -6.34 -33.26
CA PHE A 819 1.71 -5.98 -32.81
C PHE A 819 2.81 -6.53 -33.73
N TYR A 820 2.70 -7.80 -34.15
CA TYR A 820 3.68 -8.39 -35.06
C TYR A 820 3.52 -7.94 -36.51
N ALA A 821 2.29 -7.70 -36.97
CA ALA A 821 2.03 -7.11 -38.28
C ALA A 821 2.66 -5.71 -38.40
N GLY A 822 2.73 -4.95 -37.32
CA GLY A 822 3.39 -3.63 -37.29
C GLY A 822 4.91 -3.65 -37.51
N TYR A 823 5.54 -4.83 -37.60
CA TYR A 823 6.97 -4.98 -37.85
C TYR A 823 7.31 -4.84 -39.34
N ASP A 824 6.39 -5.18 -40.23
CA ASP A 824 6.59 -5.15 -41.67
C ASP A 824 6.57 -3.69 -42.16
N GLU A 825 7.72 -3.20 -42.61
CA GLU A 825 7.89 -1.79 -43.01
C GLU A 825 7.00 -1.43 -44.21
N SER A 826 6.74 -2.37 -45.13
CA SER A 826 5.85 -2.16 -46.27
C SER A 826 4.38 -2.01 -45.91
N ASP A 827 3.98 -2.49 -44.73
CA ASP A 827 2.58 -2.49 -44.28
C ASP A 827 2.25 -1.29 -43.39
N ARG A 828 3.23 -0.40 -43.12
CA ARG A 828 3.04 0.76 -42.27
C ARG A 828 3.47 2.05 -42.96
N GLU A 829 2.84 3.14 -42.57
CA GLU A 829 3.24 4.50 -42.91
C GLU A 829 3.31 5.37 -41.64
N HIS A 830 3.95 6.54 -41.76
CA HIS A 830 3.99 7.54 -40.71
C HIS A 830 3.15 8.75 -41.09
N VAL A 831 2.28 9.18 -40.18
CA VAL A 831 1.33 10.27 -40.42
C VAL A 831 1.42 11.30 -39.30
N LEU A 832 1.84 12.51 -39.64
CA LEU A 832 1.84 13.67 -38.73
C LEU A 832 0.42 13.96 -38.19
N LEU A 833 0.31 14.41 -36.94
CA LEU A 833 -1.00 14.63 -36.28
C LEU A 833 -1.97 15.49 -37.11
N GLY A 834 -1.49 16.58 -37.70
CA GLY A 834 -2.33 17.43 -38.55
C GLY A 834 -2.78 16.75 -39.85
N ALA A 835 -1.97 15.86 -40.42
CA ALA A 835 -2.35 15.05 -41.57
C ALA A 835 -3.32 13.92 -41.18
N ALA A 836 -3.11 13.33 -40.00
CA ALA A 836 -4.00 12.32 -39.43
C ALA A 836 -5.40 12.90 -39.19
N GLY A 837 -5.48 14.12 -38.64
CA GLY A 837 -6.74 14.83 -38.44
C GLY A 837 -7.49 15.10 -39.74
N ARG A 838 -6.79 15.47 -40.83
CA ARG A 838 -7.40 15.63 -42.15
C ARG A 838 -7.94 14.31 -42.71
N ARG A 839 -7.17 13.22 -42.62
CA ARG A 839 -7.60 11.89 -43.09
C ARG A 839 -8.85 11.40 -42.33
N LEU A 840 -8.90 11.57 -41.02
CA LEU A 840 -10.08 11.25 -40.23
C LEU A 840 -11.29 12.12 -40.61
N ALA A 841 -11.08 13.40 -40.93
CA ALA A 841 -12.15 14.28 -41.42
C ALA A 841 -12.68 13.89 -42.82
N GLU A 842 -11.84 13.28 -43.65
CA GLU A 842 -12.20 12.70 -44.95
C GLU A 842 -12.86 11.31 -44.84
N GLY A 843 -13.01 10.77 -43.61
CA GLY A 843 -13.59 9.45 -43.38
C GLY A 843 -12.63 8.28 -43.62
N LYS A 844 -11.31 8.53 -43.66
CA LYS A 844 -10.28 7.49 -43.78
C LYS A 844 -9.80 7.07 -42.39
N PRO A 845 -10.17 5.87 -41.89
CA PRO A 845 -9.73 5.40 -40.59
C PRO A 845 -8.21 5.17 -40.59
N LEU A 846 -7.57 5.44 -39.46
CA LEU A 846 -6.17 5.15 -39.24
C LEU A 846 -6.07 4.12 -38.13
N VAL A 847 -5.21 3.12 -38.29
CA VAL A 847 -5.08 2.02 -37.32
C VAL A 847 -3.65 1.98 -36.81
N SER A 848 -3.45 2.05 -35.50
CA SER A 848 -2.12 2.11 -34.91
C SER A 848 -1.37 0.79 -35.07
N THR A 849 -0.08 0.86 -35.41
CA THR A 849 0.82 -0.31 -35.49
C THR A 849 1.60 -0.54 -34.18
N THR A 850 1.65 0.47 -33.31
CA THR A 850 2.48 0.48 -32.10
C THR A 850 1.66 0.84 -30.87
N PHE A 851 2.25 0.66 -29.68
CA PHE A 851 1.71 1.26 -28.47
C PHE A 851 2.03 2.75 -28.48
N VAL A 852 1.02 3.61 -28.38
CA VAL A 852 1.21 5.05 -28.17
C VAL A 852 1.01 5.35 -26.69
N VAL A 853 2.10 5.66 -25.98
CA VAL A 853 2.13 5.74 -24.51
C VAL A 853 2.78 7.05 -24.07
N PRO A 854 2.00 8.05 -23.65
CA PRO A 854 2.51 9.25 -23.00
C PRO A 854 3.15 8.91 -21.64
N TYR A 855 4.33 9.47 -21.36
CA TYR A 855 5.03 9.25 -20.10
C TYR A 855 5.44 10.58 -19.44
N PRO A 856 5.06 10.82 -18.16
CA PRO A 856 4.11 10.06 -17.33
C PRO A 856 2.65 10.21 -17.81
N PRO A 857 1.71 9.33 -17.39
CA PRO A 857 1.84 8.27 -16.38
C PRO A 857 2.17 6.86 -16.91
N GLY A 858 2.24 6.64 -18.23
CA GLY A 858 2.70 5.38 -18.81
C GLY A 858 1.64 4.30 -19.08
N PHE A 859 0.37 4.70 -19.25
CA PHE A 859 -0.66 3.84 -19.84
C PHE A 859 -0.87 4.19 -21.33
N PRO A 860 -1.19 3.20 -22.19
CA PRO A 860 -1.37 3.44 -23.61
C PRO A 860 -2.67 4.19 -23.92
N VAL A 861 -2.58 5.26 -24.71
CA VAL A 861 -3.77 5.87 -25.33
C VAL A 861 -4.20 5.06 -26.56
N LEU A 862 -3.24 4.49 -27.29
CA LEU A 862 -3.48 3.53 -28.37
C LEU A 862 -2.66 2.26 -28.14
N VAL A 863 -3.26 1.13 -28.49
CA VAL A 863 -2.56 -0.15 -28.64
C VAL A 863 -2.56 -0.57 -30.11
N PRO A 864 -1.63 -1.44 -30.54
CA PRO A 864 -1.62 -1.95 -31.89
C PRO A 864 -2.98 -2.55 -32.29
N GLY A 865 -3.45 -2.20 -33.48
CA GLY A 865 -4.70 -2.67 -34.06
C GLY A 865 -5.93 -1.84 -33.69
N GLN A 866 -5.79 -0.80 -32.87
CA GLN A 866 -6.88 0.14 -32.58
C GLN A 866 -6.98 1.28 -33.58
N VAL A 867 -8.21 1.71 -33.82
CA VAL A 867 -8.52 2.86 -34.66
C VAL A 867 -8.12 4.15 -33.92
N VAL A 868 -7.52 5.11 -34.63
CA VAL A 868 -7.20 6.43 -34.10
C VAL A 868 -8.45 7.30 -34.17
N SER A 869 -8.87 7.84 -33.03
CA SER A 869 -10.01 8.77 -32.92
C SER A 869 -9.57 10.23 -33.01
N LYS A 870 -10.53 11.15 -33.12
CA LYS A 870 -10.25 12.59 -33.09
C LYS A 870 -9.80 13.01 -31.71
N GLU A 871 -10.45 12.50 -30.68
CA GLU A 871 -10.21 12.76 -29.26
C GLU A 871 -8.77 12.39 -28.88
N ILE A 872 -8.27 11.26 -29.37
CA ILE A 872 -6.87 10.85 -29.19
C ILE A 872 -5.90 11.82 -29.89
N LEU A 873 -6.20 12.26 -31.12
CA LEU A 873 -5.35 13.24 -31.81
C LEU A 873 -5.34 14.60 -31.10
N TYR A 874 -6.49 15.07 -30.62
CA TYR A 874 -6.59 16.30 -29.83
C TYR A 874 -5.78 16.18 -28.53
N PHE A 875 -5.94 15.07 -27.81
CA PHE A 875 -5.18 14.81 -26.59
C PHE A 875 -3.66 14.77 -26.85
N LEU A 876 -3.21 14.09 -27.91
CA LEU A 876 -1.79 14.05 -28.29
C LEU A 876 -1.24 15.40 -28.75
N ALA A 877 -2.06 16.24 -29.37
CA ALA A 877 -1.66 17.58 -29.81
C ALA A 877 -1.49 18.56 -28.63
N GLU A 878 -2.30 18.41 -27.59
CA GLU A 878 -2.28 19.25 -26.38
C GLU A 878 -1.40 18.66 -25.24
N LEU A 879 -0.83 17.47 -25.45
CA LEU A 879 0.01 16.81 -24.46
C LEU A 879 1.37 17.51 -24.36
N ASP A 880 1.60 18.17 -23.23
CA ASP A 880 2.87 18.83 -22.90
C ASP A 880 4.03 17.86 -22.51
N VAL A 881 3.89 16.56 -22.78
CA VAL A 881 4.93 15.56 -22.45
C VAL A 881 5.90 15.36 -23.61
N LYS A 882 7.20 15.41 -23.31
CA LYS A 882 8.27 15.20 -24.31
C LYS A 882 8.47 13.72 -24.66
N GLU A 883 8.11 12.81 -23.75
CA GLU A 883 8.32 11.38 -23.93
C GLU A 883 6.98 10.69 -24.22
N ILE A 884 6.75 10.36 -25.50
CA ILE A 884 5.61 9.56 -25.95
C ILE A 884 6.17 8.34 -26.69
N HIS A 885 6.09 7.15 -26.08
CA HIS A 885 6.52 5.92 -26.75
C HIS A 885 5.59 5.63 -27.92
N GLY A 886 6.13 5.22 -29.06
CA GLY A 886 5.34 4.92 -30.28
C GLY A 886 4.95 6.13 -31.13
N TYR A 887 5.32 7.35 -30.73
CA TYR A 887 5.14 8.57 -31.51
C TYR A 887 6.49 9.21 -31.83
N ASN A 888 6.69 9.64 -33.08
CA ASN A 888 7.86 10.40 -33.50
C ASN A 888 7.40 11.81 -33.90
N PRO A 889 7.91 12.90 -33.30
CA PRO A 889 7.48 14.26 -33.66
C PRO A 889 7.74 14.67 -35.12
N GLU A 890 8.78 14.11 -35.75
CA GLU A 890 9.18 14.44 -37.13
C GLU A 890 8.43 13.60 -38.17
N LEU A 891 8.10 12.35 -37.84
CA LEU A 891 7.43 11.42 -38.76
C LEU A 891 5.92 11.32 -38.49
N GLY A 892 5.51 11.44 -37.23
CA GLY A 892 4.14 11.29 -36.75
C GLY A 892 3.84 9.90 -36.16
N LEU A 893 2.55 9.56 -36.15
CA LEU A 893 2.04 8.26 -35.70
C LEU A 893 2.38 7.18 -36.71
N SER A 894 2.79 6.00 -36.23
CA SER A 894 2.90 4.81 -37.09
C SER A 894 1.56 4.12 -37.20
N VAL A 895 1.07 3.96 -38.43
CA VAL A 895 -0.25 3.41 -38.75
C VAL A 895 -0.17 2.42 -39.90
N PHE A 896 -1.11 1.48 -39.98
CA PHE A 896 -1.17 0.53 -41.09
C PHE A 896 -1.60 1.24 -42.39
N THR A 897 -1.08 0.77 -43.52
CA THR A 897 -1.55 1.19 -44.84
C THR A 897 -2.93 0.59 -45.13
N GLU A 898 -3.73 1.26 -45.98
CA GLU A 898 -5.05 0.78 -46.37
C GLU A 898 -4.99 -0.62 -47.03
N ASP A 899 -3.98 -0.86 -47.88
CA ASP A 899 -3.75 -2.14 -48.54
C ASP A 899 -3.43 -3.26 -47.54
N ALA A 900 -2.63 -2.96 -46.49
CA ALA A 900 -2.32 -3.91 -45.44
C ALA A 900 -3.57 -4.30 -44.64
N LEU A 901 -4.37 -3.32 -44.24
CA LEU A 901 -5.62 -3.56 -43.51
C LEU A 901 -6.60 -4.39 -44.33
N ALA A 902 -6.79 -4.08 -45.61
CA ALA A 902 -7.67 -4.84 -46.49
C ALA A 902 -7.20 -6.29 -46.67
N ARG A 903 -5.88 -6.50 -46.82
CA ARG A 903 -5.29 -7.84 -46.91
C ARG A 903 -5.48 -8.63 -45.62
N MET A 904 -5.24 -8.01 -44.45
CA MET A 904 -5.37 -8.65 -43.14
C MET A 904 -6.82 -8.98 -42.81
N ALA A 905 -7.76 -8.07 -43.06
CA ALA A 905 -9.19 -8.31 -42.91
C ALA A 905 -9.67 -9.48 -43.78
N LYS A 906 -9.25 -9.54 -45.05
CA LYS A 906 -9.59 -10.65 -45.94
C LYS A 906 -9.00 -11.99 -45.48
N ALA A 907 -7.75 -11.99 -45.02
CA ALA A 907 -7.11 -13.19 -44.49
C ALA A 907 -7.85 -13.71 -43.25
N ARG A 908 -8.29 -12.80 -42.38
CA ARG A 908 -9.09 -13.11 -41.20
C ARG A 908 -10.47 -13.66 -41.56
N GLU A 909 -11.18 -13.05 -42.49
CA GLU A 909 -12.48 -13.56 -42.97
C GLU A 909 -12.35 -14.96 -43.56
N ALA A 910 -11.27 -15.23 -44.29
CA ALA A 910 -10.99 -16.57 -44.82
C ALA A 910 -10.74 -17.59 -43.70
N VAL A 911 -10.08 -17.20 -42.60
CA VAL A 911 -9.88 -18.08 -41.42
C VAL A 911 -11.20 -18.28 -40.67
N ALA A 912 -12.01 -17.23 -40.50
CA ALA A 912 -13.31 -17.31 -39.83
C ALA A 912 -14.34 -18.13 -40.61
N ALA A 913 -14.25 -18.16 -41.95
CA ALA A 913 -15.06 -19.03 -42.81
C ALA A 913 -14.68 -20.53 -42.69
N VAL A 914 -13.55 -20.84 -42.04
CA VAL A 914 -13.02 -22.19 -41.86
C VAL A 914 -13.07 -22.59 -40.37
N SER A 915 -14.26 -22.93 -39.84
CA SER A 915 -14.41 -23.62 -38.53
C SER A 915 -15.85 -24.13 -38.29
N PRO A 916 -16.13 -25.30 -37.64
CA PRO A 916 -15.30 -26.47 -37.30
C PRO A 916 -15.99 -27.81 -37.71
N GLU A 917 -15.69 -28.38 -38.88
CA GLU A 917 -16.09 -29.77 -39.20
C GLU A 917 -14.90 -30.73 -39.43
N THR A 918 -13.66 -30.27 -39.29
CA THR A 918 -12.47 -31.06 -39.69
C THR A 918 -11.33 -31.09 -38.66
N VAL A 919 -11.64 -31.15 -37.36
CA VAL A 919 -10.64 -31.54 -36.33
C VAL A 919 -11.13 -32.82 -35.63
N PRO A 920 -10.39 -33.95 -35.64
CA PRO A 920 -10.85 -35.20 -35.06
C PRO A 920 -11.08 -35.11 -33.55
N ALA A 921 -12.15 -35.74 -33.09
CA ALA A 921 -12.67 -35.77 -31.73
C ALA A 921 -11.75 -36.44 -30.68
N ILE A 922 -10.57 -35.88 -30.39
CA ILE A 922 -9.66 -36.41 -29.35
C ILE A 922 -9.52 -35.47 -28.13
N VAL A 923 -9.94 -34.20 -28.20
CA VAL A 923 -9.69 -33.23 -27.09
C VAL A 923 -10.90 -33.00 -26.17
N ALA A 924 -12.03 -33.69 -26.36
CA ALA A 924 -13.23 -33.48 -25.55
C ALA A 924 -13.24 -34.20 -24.17
N LYS A 925 -12.16 -34.90 -23.78
CA LYS A 925 -12.10 -35.68 -22.53
C LYS A 925 -11.15 -35.16 -21.44
N ALA A 926 -10.66 -33.92 -21.58
CA ALA A 926 -9.89 -33.26 -20.52
C ALA A 926 -10.30 -31.78 -20.42
N ARG A 927 -11.55 -31.52 -20.01
CA ARG A 927 -12.04 -30.20 -19.62
C ARG A 927 -12.37 -30.21 -18.14
#